data_AF-A0A951XZA0-F1
#
_entry.id   AF-A0A951XZA0-F1
#
_cell.length_a   1.000
_cell.length_b   1.000
_cell.length_c   1.000
_cell.angle_alpha   90.00
_cell.angle_beta   90.00
_cell.angle_gamma   90.00
#
_symmetry.space_group_name_H-M   'P 1'
#
loop_
_entity.id
_entity.type
_entity.pdbx_description
1 polymer ?
#
loop_
_entity_poly.entity_id
_entity_poly.type
_entity_poly.pdbx_seq_one_letter_code
_entity_poly.pdbx_strand_id
1 'polypeptide(L)'
;MDRPVTRAHVRSALLALLLAVAPSLVLAGGAGGVTFSAEAYRDHVKRLASDEWGGRGPGQEGIEKAAEYIADHFKAHGLKPAGDNGTYFQSFDIRRGKNLVRDKADFKVEGLDAAWKVDADWRPLPFSALGDIEGPLAFAGYGISAERYNFDDYAGFDATGKVLLMMRYEPKDADPNAVFGGSTPSSHSMFSRKARIAADKGAKAIIIVNPPNRDPDKDELYEFSSRFARQSYELPMIQVKREVAEALLKRAGMPDLATLTQELDEGRQSLSTDLKGVKVRIATGLEANVIKARNVIGLLPGAGQTDELIVIGAHYDHLGMRDEEDKTIIYNGADDNASGTSGVLELVTAFSHQPPPRRGILFMTFSAEEMGLLGSKHFVDNPTVDYSRIKFMMNLDMIGRYRPESFEIYGADTGEGFEALAEELAGELSLQYKLGSSMFGNSDHASFYEKGTPVMFPFTGLHEEYHKPEDDWELINAEGATQVLQFAYRLSHRMAMAEQGPVYKERGRARRNSPAAAAAEQAAREQAAENQPAKPQTPPAEPPAPPRRARVRLGIMPSYAESDEPGMLVESVVPNQPAAQAGMKDGDRIIQIGDKDIGDVQEYMAAMSAFNPGDEVQIVVRRQGEKVTLKVKLAGPDGPK
;
A
#
# COMPACT_ATOMS: atom_id res chain seq x y z
N MET A 1 22.18 -102.19 13.01
CA MET A 1 22.24 -103.20 11.94
C MET A 1 21.48 -102.67 10.74
N ASP A 2 21.97 -102.60 9.52
CA ASP A 2 23.31 -102.48 8.94
C ASP A 2 23.05 -102.13 7.46
N ARG A 3 23.38 -100.88 7.09
CA ARG A 3 24.26 -100.45 5.97
C ARG A 3 24.28 -101.22 4.60
N PRO A 4 24.77 -100.63 3.48
CA PRO A 4 24.36 -99.40 2.76
C PRO A 4 24.60 -99.44 1.20
N VAL A 5 24.55 -98.25 0.56
CA VAL A 5 25.23 -97.73 -0.68
C VAL A 5 24.76 -98.15 -2.08
N THR A 6 24.56 -97.15 -2.97
CA THR A 6 25.45 -96.91 -4.14
C THR A 6 25.29 -95.51 -4.78
N ARG A 7 26.42 -94.78 -4.80
CA ARG A 7 27.04 -93.88 -5.82
C ARG A 7 26.16 -92.87 -6.60
N ALA A 8 26.32 -91.55 -6.41
CA ALA A 8 27.38 -90.64 -6.90
C ALA A 8 27.33 -90.35 -8.41
N HIS A 9 27.05 -89.10 -8.80
CA HIS A 9 27.65 -88.37 -9.94
C HIS A 9 27.62 -86.86 -9.67
N VAL A 10 28.64 -86.18 -10.19
CA VAL A 10 29.09 -84.82 -9.87
C VAL A 10 28.87 -83.91 -11.09
N ARG A 11 28.62 -82.60 -10.82
CA ARG A 11 28.72 -81.41 -11.69
C ARG A 11 27.66 -81.21 -12.77
N SER A 12 26.89 -80.12 -12.66
CA SER A 12 27.08 -78.91 -13.49
C SER A 12 26.20 -77.76 -12.98
N ALA A 13 26.81 -76.60 -12.79
CA ALA A 13 26.12 -75.35 -12.53
C ALA A 13 25.39 -74.87 -13.79
N LEU A 14 24.15 -74.39 -13.66
CA LEU A 14 23.64 -73.26 -14.43
C LEU A 14 22.36 -72.71 -13.78
N LEU A 15 22.52 -71.56 -13.14
CA LEU A 15 21.67 -70.37 -13.15
C LEU A 15 20.30 -70.50 -13.88
N ALA A 16 19.19 -70.40 -13.13
CA ALA A 16 17.95 -69.74 -13.57
C ALA A 16 17.00 -69.57 -12.37
N LEU A 17 17.11 -68.42 -11.71
CA LEU A 17 16.19 -67.92 -10.71
C LEU A 17 14.92 -67.41 -11.43
N LEU A 18 13.87 -68.21 -11.51
CA LEU A 18 12.54 -67.77 -11.95
C LEU A 18 11.81 -67.15 -10.76
N LEU A 19 12.12 -65.88 -10.47
CA LEU A 19 11.22 -65.04 -9.68
C LEU A 19 9.98 -64.76 -10.53
N ALA A 20 8.83 -65.26 -10.08
CA ALA A 20 7.54 -64.83 -10.58
C ALA A 20 7.34 -63.35 -10.21
N VAL A 21 7.65 -62.46 -11.15
CA VAL A 21 7.23 -61.07 -11.11
C VAL A 21 5.73 -61.05 -11.39
N ALA A 22 4.93 -61.05 -10.33
CA ALA A 22 3.57 -60.54 -10.44
C ALA A 22 3.69 -59.06 -10.84
N PRO A 23 3.03 -58.60 -11.91
CA PRO A 23 2.95 -57.19 -12.18
C PRO A 23 2.11 -56.59 -11.05
N SER A 24 2.78 -55.98 -10.07
CA SER A 24 2.16 -54.96 -9.23
C SER A 24 1.69 -53.88 -10.19
N LEU A 25 0.39 -53.93 -10.51
CA LEU A 25 -0.32 -52.85 -11.14
C LEU A 25 -0.31 -51.71 -10.12
N VAL A 26 0.79 -50.95 -10.09
CA VAL A 26 0.80 -49.63 -9.50
C VAL A 26 -0.16 -48.84 -10.37
N LEU A 27 -1.39 -48.68 -9.88
CA LEU A 27 -2.26 -47.59 -10.31
C LEU A 27 -1.47 -46.31 -10.02
N ALA A 28 -0.69 -45.88 -11.01
CA ALA A 28 -0.36 -44.48 -11.17
C ALA A 28 -1.70 -43.78 -11.43
N GLY A 29 -2.42 -43.47 -10.35
CA GLY A 29 -3.53 -42.53 -10.35
C GLY A 29 -2.95 -41.16 -10.66
N GLY A 30 -2.63 -40.94 -11.93
CA GLY A 30 -1.96 -39.74 -12.41
C GLY A 30 -2.93 -38.56 -12.36
N ALA A 31 -2.39 -37.39 -12.02
CA ALA A 31 -3.05 -36.09 -12.15
C ALA A 31 -3.65 -35.81 -13.55
N GLY A 32 -3.39 -36.66 -14.56
CA GLY A 32 -3.94 -36.56 -15.91
C GLY A 32 -5.41 -36.96 -16.08
N GLY A 33 -6.10 -37.42 -15.03
CA GLY A 33 -7.53 -37.78 -15.09
C GLY A 33 -8.51 -36.67 -14.70
N VAL A 34 -8.03 -35.58 -14.10
CA VAL A 34 -8.89 -34.44 -13.72
C VAL A 34 -9.11 -33.54 -14.94
N THR A 35 -10.36 -33.17 -15.17
CA THR A 35 -10.78 -32.21 -16.19
C THR A 35 -11.69 -31.18 -15.55
N PHE A 36 -11.67 -29.95 -16.05
CA PHE A 36 -12.46 -28.84 -15.54
C PHE A 36 -13.60 -28.52 -16.52
N SER A 37 -14.79 -28.22 -15.99
CA SER A 37 -15.95 -27.84 -16.81
C SER A 37 -15.97 -26.33 -17.02
N ALA A 38 -15.90 -25.88 -18.27
CA ALA A 38 -16.03 -24.47 -18.61
C ALA A 38 -17.39 -23.89 -18.18
N GLU A 39 -18.44 -24.70 -18.17
CA GLU A 39 -19.78 -24.32 -17.71
C GLU A 39 -19.80 -24.10 -16.19
N ALA A 40 -19.30 -25.08 -15.41
CA ALA A 40 -19.26 -24.97 -13.94
C ALA A 40 -18.41 -23.77 -13.48
N TYR A 41 -17.23 -23.60 -14.10
CA TYR A 41 -16.38 -22.43 -13.88
C TYR A 41 -17.12 -21.11 -14.20
N ARG A 42 -17.79 -21.03 -15.36
CA ARG A 42 -18.53 -19.82 -15.77
C ARG A 42 -19.69 -19.52 -14.81
N ASP A 43 -20.35 -20.53 -14.28
CA ASP A 43 -21.46 -20.35 -13.33
C ASP A 43 -20.99 -19.74 -12.01
N HIS A 44 -19.81 -20.15 -11.51
CA HIS A 44 -19.17 -19.48 -10.38
C HIS A 44 -18.88 -18.00 -10.70
N VAL A 45 -18.30 -17.71 -11.86
CA VAL A 45 -17.97 -16.33 -12.26
C VAL A 45 -19.23 -15.47 -12.36
N LYS A 46 -20.28 -15.96 -13.03
CA LYS A 46 -21.58 -15.28 -13.14
C LYS A 46 -22.18 -14.95 -11.78
N ARG A 47 -22.09 -15.88 -10.82
CA ARG A 47 -22.66 -15.66 -9.50
C ARG A 47 -21.88 -14.58 -8.75
N LEU A 48 -20.56 -14.73 -8.72
CA LEU A 48 -19.66 -13.81 -8.02
C LEU A 48 -19.76 -12.40 -8.61
N ALA A 49 -19.71 -12.27 -9.94
CA ALA A 49 -19.76 -11.02 -10.69
C ALA A 49 -21.18 -10.55 -11.06
N SER A 50 -22.20 -10.98 -10.34
CA SER A 50 -23.57 -10.53 -10.60
C SER A 50 -23.83 -9.13 -10.03
N ASP A 51 -24.65 -8.34 -10.73
CA ASP A 51 -25.18 -7.06 -10.24
C ASP A 51 -25.85 -7.19 -8.85
N GLU A 52 -26.49 -8.33 -8.56
CA GLU A 52 -27.10 -8.65 -7.26
C GLU A 52 -26.07 -8.59 -6.11
N TRP A 53 -24.81 -8.90 -6.41
CA TRP A 53 -23.69 -8.90 -5.47
C TRP A 53 -22.84 -7.64 -5.57
N GLY A 54 -23.26 -6.68 -6.39
CA GLY A 54 -22.83 -5.28 -6.32
C GLY A 54 -21.32 -5.10 -6.32
N GLY A 55 -20.57 -5.92 -7.08
CA GLY A 55 -19.12 -5.77 -7.21
C GLY A 55 -18.27 -6.10 -5.98
N ARG A 56 -18.84 -6.68 -4.92
CA ARG A 56 -18.11 -7.22 -3.77
C ARG A 56 -17.10 -6.22 -3.13
N GLY A 57 -17.48 -4.96 -3.02
CA GLY A 57 -16.64 -3.94 -2.36
C GLY A 57 -16.51 -4.20 -0.85
N PRO A 58 -15.30 -4.07 -0.25
CA PRO A 58 -15.15 -4.21 1.20
C PRO A 58 -16.10 -3.28 1.97
N GLY A 59 -16.81 -3.83 2.96
CA GLY A 59 -17.81 -3.09 3.74
C GLY A 59 -19.16 -2.87 3.05
N GLN A 60 -19.42 -3.52 1.91
CA GLN A 60 -20.73 -3.56 1.24
C GLN A 60 -21.39 -4.94 1.41
N GLU A 61 -22.68 -5.08 1.13
CA GLU A 61 -23.41 -6.35 1.34
C GLU A 61 -22.88 -7.50 0.46
N GLY A 62 -22.43 -7.18 -0.76
CA GLY A 62 -21.96 -8.14 -1.74
C GLY A 62 -20.76 -8.97 -1.31
N ILE A 63 -19.79 -8.36 -0.61
CA ILE A 63 -18.60 -9.09 -0.14
C ILE A 63 -18.98 -10.13 0.91
N GLU A 64 -19.98 -9.86 1.74
CA GLU A 64 -20.44 -10.81 2.76
C GLU A 64 -21.17 -11.99 2.11
N LYS A 65 -21.99 -11.75 1.07
CA LYS A 65 -22.62 -12.83 0.29
C LYS A 65 -21.58 -13.73 -0.38
N ALA A 66 -20.55 -13.14 -0.96
CA ALA A 66 -19.45 -13.88 -1.59
C ALA A 66 -18.67 -14.72 -0.56
N ALA A 67 -18.37 -14.16 0.62
CA ALA A 67 -17.66 -14.87 1.68
C ALA A 67 -18.41 -16.12 2.16
N GLU A 68 -19.72 -15.99 2.40
CA GLU A 68 -20.56 -17.12 2.81
C GLU A 68 -20.68 -18.17 1.70
N TYR A 69 -20.83 -17.74 0.44
CA TYR A 69 -20.85 -18.65 -0.72
C TYR A 69 -19.58 -19.49 -0.85
N ILE A 70 -18.42 -18.88 -0.68
CA ILE A 70 -17.12 -19.59 -0.71
C ILE A 70 -17.01 -20.56 0.48
N ALA A 71 -17.38 -20.13 1.68
CA ALA A 71 -17.36 -20.96 2.87
C ALA A 71 -18.30 -22.18 2.75
N ASP A 72 -19.50 -21.98 2.19
CA ASP A 72 -20.45 -23.06 1.92
C ASP A 72 -19.90 -24.04 0.88
N HIS A 73 -19.22 -23.56 -0.16
CA HIS A 73 -18.55 -24.44 -1.14
C HIS A 73 -17.43 -25.24 -0.50
N PHE A 74 -16.59 -24.62 0.35
CA PHE A 74 -15.53 -25.32 1.10
C PHE A 74 -16.12 -26.40 2.00
N LYS A 75 -17.19 -26.08 2.73
CA LYS A 75 -17.89 -27.00 3.62
C LYS A 75 -18.53 -28.16 2.85
N ALA A 76 -19.18 -27.89 1.72
CA ALA A 76 -19.80 -28.91 0.87
C ALA A 76 -18.79 -29.93 0.34
N HIS A 77 -17.54 -29.51 0.13
CA HIS A 77 -16.44 -30.36 -0.34
C HIS A 77 -15.57 -30.91 0.81
N GLY A 78 -16.04 -30.81 2.06
CA GLY A 78 -15.43 -31.47 3.21
C GLY A 78 -14.14 -30.84 3.72
N LEU A 79 -13.80 -29.62 3.30
CA LEU A 79 -12.67 -28.88 3.88
C LEU A 79 -12.96 -28.58 5.35
N LYS A 80 -11.94 -28.65 6.20
CA LYS A 80 -12.03 -28.25 7.60
C LYS A 80 -11.93 -26.72 7.71
N PRO A 81 -12.70 -26.08 8.61
CA PRO A 81 -12.53 -24.66 8.89
C PRO A 81 -11.13 -24.39 9.43
N ALA A 82 -10.46 -23.36 8.89
CA ALA A 82 -9.09 -22.98 9.26
C ALA A 82 -8.93 -21.48 9.50
N GLY A 83 -10.03 -20.76 9.71
CA GLY A 83 -10.07 -19.38 10.19
C GLY A 83 -10.08 -19.29 11.72
N ASP A 84 -10.51 -18.14 12.23
CA ASP A 84 -10.54 -17.84 13.66
C ASP A 84 -11.47 -18.80 14.41
N ASN A 85 -11.03 -19.25 15.59
CA ASN A 85 -11.85 -20.04 16.52
C ASN A 85 -12.55 -21.26 15.90
N GLY A 86 -11.93 -21.89 14.89
CA GLY A 86 -12.50 -23.06 14.21
C GLY A 86 -13.63 -22.74 13.23
N THR A 87 -13.71 -21.49 12.74
CA THR A 87 -14.61 -21.07 11.65
C THR A 87 -13.87 -21.07 10.30
N TYR A 88 -14.57 -20.84 9.19
CA TYR A 88 -13.91 -20.58 7.90
C TYR A 88 -13.41 -19.14 7.77
N PHE A 89 -13.67 -18.25 8.72
CA PHE A 89 -13.42 -16.82 8.57
C PHE A 89 -12.26 -16.36 9.44
N GLN A 90 -11.31 -15.63 8.86
CA GLN A 90 -10.33 -14.85 9.61
C GLN A 90 -10.73 -13.37 9.52
N SER A 91 -11.10 -12.76 10.64
CA SER A 91 -11.64 -11.39 10.66
C SER A 91 -10.56 -10.35 10.95
N PHE A 92 -10.61 -9.22 10.26
CA PHE A 92 -9.70 -8.10 10.48
C PHE A 92 -10.35 -6.74 10.23
N ASP A 93 -9.73 -5.70 10.78
CA ASP A 93 -10.21 -4.34 10.74
C ASP A 93 -9.49 -3.55 9.63
N ILE A 94 -10.27 -2.90 8.75
CA ILE A 94 -9.78 -1.98 7.73
C ILE A 94 -10.07 -0.55 8.16
N ARG A 95 -9.01 0.25 8.27
CA ARG A 95 -9.12 1.69 8.60
C ARG A 95 -9.35 2.50 7.32
N ARG A 96 -10.54 3.10 7.20
CA ARG A 96 -10.93 4.01 6.09
C ARG A 96 -10.66 5.49 6.38
N GLY A 97 -9.89 5.77 7.43
CA GLY A 97 -9.62 7.12 7.92
C GLY A 97 -10.41 7.41 9.19
N LYS A 98 -10.94 8.63 9.30
CA LYS A 98 -11.63 9.12 10.49
C LYS A 98 -12.95 9.80 10.12
N ASN A 99 -13.92 9.68 11.01
CA ASN A 99 -15.19 10.42 10.94
C ASN A 99 -15.21 11.49 12.04
N LEU A 100 -15.84 12.63 11.73
CA LEU A 100 -16.14 13.66 12.73
C LEU A 100 -17.58 13.47 13.24
N VAL A 101 -17.70 12.96 14.48
CA VAL A 101 -18.98 12.79 15.18
C VAL A 101 -19.24 14.04 16.02
N ARG A 102 -19.96 15.00 15.44
CA ARG A 102 -20.18 16.34 16.00
C ARG A 102 -20.80 16.33 17.40
N ASP A 103 -21.73 15.41 17.64
CA ASP A 103 -22.40 15.28 18.94
C ASP A 103 -21.47 14.81 20.08
N LYS A 104 -20.29 14.29 19.72
CA LYS A 104 -19.22 13.90 20.66
C LYS A 104 -18.09 14.94 20.72
N ALA A 105 -18.15 16.00 19.94
CA ALA A 105 -17.16 17.07 19.95
C ALA A 105 -17.53 18.13 21.01
N ASP A 106 -16.58 18.49 21.86
CA ASP A 106 -16.77 19.46 22.94
C ASP A 106 -15.45 20.20 23.21
N PHE A 107 -15.51 21.49 23.51
CA PHE A 107 -14.33 22.29 23.85
C PHE A 107 -14.60 23.13 25.09
N LYS A 108 -13.95 22.74 26.19
CA LYS A 108 -13.99 23.43 27.49
C LYS A 108 -12.62 23.99 27.87
N VAL A 109 -12.67 25.12 28.57
CA VAL A 109 -11.50 25.75 29.20
C VAL A 109 -11.81 25.88 30.69
N GLU A 110 -10.89 25.47 31.54
CA GLU A 110 -11.10 25.49 32.99
C GLU A 110 -11.34 26.93 33.49
N GLY A 111 -12.46 27.14 34.18
CA GLY A 111 -12.83 28.46 34.72
C GLY A 111 -13.31 29.48 33.69
N LEU A 112 -13.63 29.06 32.46
CA LEU A 112 -14.29 29.89 31.45
C LEU A 112 -15.64 29.26 31.10
N ASP A 113 -16.73 29.99 31.32
CA ASP A 113 -18.08 29.56 30.91
C ASP A 113 -18.36 30.03 29.47
N ALA A 114 -17.66 29.41 28.52
CA ALA A 114 -17.83 29.65 27.09
C ALA A 114 -18.20 28.33 26.39
N ALA A 115 -19.20 28.40 25.51
CA ALA A 115 -19.69 27.25 24.75
C ALA A 115 -19.27 27.37 23.27
N TRP A 116 -18.05 26.94 22.96
CA TRP A 116 -17.51 26.97 21.61
C TRP A 116 -18.06 25.83 20.76
N LYS A 117 -18.69 26.17 19.64
CA LYS A 117 -19.38 25.22 18.76
C LYS A 117 -18.44 24.69 17.69
N VAL A 118 -18.41 23.36 17.55
CA VAL A 118 -17.74 22.70 16.42
C VAL A 118 -18.32 23.20 15.09
N ASP A 119 -17.49 23.32 14.06
CA ASP A 119 -17.78 23.89 12.73
C ASP A 119 -18.03 25.41 12.68
N ALA A 120 -18.36 26.04 13.80
CA ALA A 120 -18.56 27.49 13.87
C ALA A 120 -17.33 28.22 14.44
N ASP A 121 -16.80 27.74 15.57
CA ASP A 121 -15.75 28.39 16.34
C ASP A 121 -14.43 27.61 16.29
N TRP A 122 -14.52 26.29 16.13
CA TRP A 122 -13.37 25.40 16.05
C TRP A 122 -13.71 24.09 15.31
N ARG A 123 -12.69 23.35 14.89
CA ARG A 123 -12.84 22.06 14.22
C ARG A 123 -11.57 21.22 14.33
N PRO A 124 -11.65 19.90 14.53
CA PRO A 124 -10.49 19.02 14.36
C PRO A 124 -9.96 19.02 12.94
N LEU A 125 -8.63 18.99 12.79
CA LEU A 125 -8.04 18.88 11.46
C LEU A 125 -8.21 17.44 10.93
N PRO A 126 -8.53 17.22 9.64
CA PRO A 126 -8.79 15.89 9.12
C PRO A 126 -7.59 14.94 9.27
N PHE A 127 -6.37 15.45 9.17
CA PHE A 127 -5.12 14.70 9.37
C PHE A 127 -4.66 14.59 10.84
N SER A 128 -5.42 15.12 11.80
CA SER A 128 -5.13 15.01 13.26
C SER A 128 -4.98 13.56 13.72
N ALA A 129 -4.07 13.26 14.66
CA ALA A 129 -4.14 11.98 15.36
C ALA A 129 -5.50 11.81 16.07
N LEU A 130 -5.89 10.56 16.32
CA LEU A 130 -7.05 10.25 17.16
C LEU A 130 -6.75 10.56 18.63
N GLY A 131 -7.79 10.97 19.36
CA GLY A 131 -7.72 11.19 20.80
C GLY A 131 -8.26 12.55 21.21
N ASP A 132 -8.62 12.63 22.49
CA ASP A 132 -9.05 13.88 23.12
C ASP A 132 -7.83 14.65 23.64
N ILE A 133 -7.96 15.97 23.70
CA ILE A 133 -6.90 16.87 24.11
C ILE A 133 -7.19 17.34 25.52
N GLU A 134 -6.27 17.09 26.45
CA GLU A 134 -6.31 17.70 27.79
C GLU A 134 -4.91 18.11 28.22
N GLY A 135 -4.78 19.35 28.71
CA GLY A 135 -3.53 19.82 29.28
C GLY A 135 -3.43 21.32 29.48
N PRO A 136 -2.36 21.78 30.15
CA PRO A 136 -2.02 23.20 30.22
C PRO A 136 -1.74 23.72 28.80
N LEU A 137 -2.21 24.93 28.52
CA LEU A 137 -2.01 25.59 27.24
C LEU A 137 -0.75 26.46 27.27
N ALA A 138 -0.02 26.49 26.15
CA ALA A 138 1.11 27.39 25.94
C ALA A 138 1.04 27.99 24.54
N PHE A 139 1.51 29.22 24.36
CA PHE A 139 1.70 29.82 23.06
C PHE A 139 3.06 29.40 22.52
N ALA A 140 3.12 28.99 21.24
CA ALA A 140 4.33 28.46 20.62
C ALA A 140 4.69 29.15 19.29
N GLY A 141 4.32 30.43 19.13
CA GLY A 141 4.60 31.20 17.92
C GLY A 141 4.01 30.56 16.66
N TYR A 142 4.84 30.44 15.61
CA TYR A 142 4.48 29.67 14.41
C TYR A 142 4.81 28.17 14.54
N GLY A 143 5.41 27.72 15.65
CA GLY A 143 5.83 26.34 15.86
C GLY A 143 7.03 25.92 14.99
N ILE A 144 7.89 26.86 14.59
CA ILE A 144 9.02 26.62 13.70
C ILE A 144 10.32 26.46 14.49
N SER A 145 11.03 25.36 14.28
CA SER A 145 12.43 25.18 14.66
C SER A 145 13.26 25.00 13.38
N ALA A 146 14.15 25.95 13.09
CA ALA A 146 14.85 26.06 11.83
C ALA A 146 16.20 26.77 11.97
N GLU A 147 17.22 26.02 12.39
CA GLU A 147 18.57 26.54 12.67
C GLU A 147 19.17 27.33 11.50
N ARG A 148 18.99 26.86 10.25
CA ARG A 148 19.49 27.53 9.05
C ARG A 148 18.97 28.97 8.90
N TYR A 149 17.74 29.23 9.33
CA TYR A 149 17.12 30.55 9.27
C TYR A 149 17.34 31.34 10.56
N ASN A 150 18.11 30.78 11.50
CA ASN A 150 18.31 31.33 12.84
C ASN A 150 16.96 31.69 13.50
N PHE A 151 16.02 30.74 13.42
CA PHE A 151 14.67 30.89 13.90
C PHE A 151 14.26 29.63 14.67
N ASP A 152 13.96 29.78 15.95
CA ASP A 152 13.50 28.70 16.80
C ASP A 152 12.46 29.21 17.78
N ASP A 153 11.18 28.97 17.48
CA ASP A 153 10.06 29.25 18.38
C ASP A 153 10.18 28.47 19.70
N TYR A 154 10.96 27.41 19.79
CA TYR A 154 11.13 26.63 21.01
C TYR A 154 12.36 27.04 21.83
N ALA A 155 13.12 28.05 21.38
CA ALA A 155 14.33 28.49 22.07
C ALA A 155 14.02 28.94 23.50
N GLY A 156 14.56 28.22 24.50
CA GLY A 156 14.32 28.49 25.92
C GLY A 156 12.94 28.11 26.44
N PHE A 157 12.11 27.44 25.63
CA PHE A 157 10.75 27.04 25.97
C PHE A 157 10.62 25.50 26.05
N ASP A 158 10.10 25.00 27.17
CA ASP A 158 9.80 23.58 27.35
C ASP A 158 8.37 23.28 26.92
N ALA A 159 8.19 22.53 25.83
CA ALA A 159 6.87 22.13 25.33
C ALA A 159 6.32 20.85 25.98
N THR A 160 7.10 20.18 26.84
CA THR A 160 6.81 18.84 27.34
C THR A 160 5.47 18.78 28.07
N GLY A 161 4.58 17.93 27.59
CA GLY A 161 3.29 17.66 28.22
C GLY A 161 2.22 18.74 28.01
N LYS A 162 2.49 19.76 27.18
CA LYS A 162 1.62 20.92 26.97
C LYS A 162 0.79 20.79 25.70
N VAL A 163 -0.34 21.51 25.66
CA VAL A 163 -1.10 21.79 24.44
C VAL A 163 -0.57 23.10 23.88
N LEU A 164 -0.22 23.14 22.60
CA LEU A 164 0.41 24.31 21.99
C LEU A 164 -0.58 25.07 21.11
N LEU A 165 -0.84 26.34 21.43
CA LEU A 165 -1.49 27.30 20.54
C LEU A 165 -0.44 27.86 19.59
N MET A 166 -0.62 27.64 18.29
CA MET A 166 0.30 28.08 17.24
C MET A 166 -0.45 28.85 16.15
N MET A 167 0.25 29.81 15.55
CA MET A 167 -0.21 30.44 14.32
C MET A 167 0.01 29.51 13.13
N ARG A 168 -0.94 29.54 12.21
CA ARG A 168 -0.80 28.95 10.88
C ARG A 168 0.27 29.73 10.10
N TYR A 169 0.86 29.08 9.10
CA TYR A 169 1.85 29.65 8.19
C TYR A 169 3.21 29.94 8.84
N GLU A 170 3.87 31.02 8.44
CA GLU A 170 5.25 31.36 8.80
C GLU A 170 5.47 32.89 8.79
N PRO A 171 6.51 33.41 9.44
CA PRO A 171 6.76 34.85 9.54
C PRO A 171 6.87 35.54 8.18
N LYS A 172 6.19 36.70 8.06
CA LYS A 172 6.19 37.55 6.85
C LYS A 172 5.76 36.86 5.56
N ASP A 173 4.93 35.83 5.60
CA ASP A 173 4.56 35.02 4.42
C ASP A 173 3.88 35.77 3.23
N ALA A 174 3.52 37.04 3.41
CA ALA A 174 3.04 37.95 2.36
C ALA A 174 4.16 38.85 1.78
N ASP A 175 5.35 38.87 2.37
CA ASP A 175 6.53 39.62 1.91
C ASP A 175 7.36 38.76 0.93
N PRO A 176 7.57 39.21 -0.32
CA PRO A 176 8.47 38.53 -1.25
C PRO A 176 9.91 38.34 -0.74
N ASN A 177 10.34 39.10 0.27
CA ASN A 177 11.65 39.01 0.91
C ASN A 177 11.61 38.29 2.26
N ALA A 178 10.53 37.57 2.56
CA ALA A 178 10.43 36.78 3.78
C ALA A 178 11.62 35.82 3.94
N VAL A 179 12.05 35.63 5.19
CA VAL A 179 13.15 34.72 5.55
C VAL A 179 12.82 33.28 5.15
N PHE A 180 11.54 32.94 5.16
CA PHE A 180 11.00 31.67 4.71
C PHE A 180 10.27 31.84 3.39
N GLY A 181 10.61 31.04 2.37
CA GLY A 181 9.79 30.82 1.18
C GLY A 181 9.52 32.00 0.23
N GLY A 182 9.74 33.25 0.64
CA GLY A 182 9.36 34.46 -0.10
C GLY A 182 7.84 34.50 -0.37
N SER A 183 7.45 34.73 -1.62
CA SER A 183 6.03 34.75 -2.04
C SER A 183 5.33 33.38 -2.05
N THR A 184 6.03 32.30 -1.72
CA THR A 184 5.49 30.93 -1.70
C THR A 184 5.66 30.31 -0.32
N PRO A 185 4.62 29.70 0.29
CA PRO A 185 4.75 29.06 1.60
C PRO A 185 5.86 27.99 1.59
N SER A 186 6.78 28.06 2.53
CA SER A 186 7.86 27.09 2.68
C SER A 186 7.38 25.80 3.36
N SER A 187 8.22 24.77 3.42
CA SER A 187 7.97 23.55 4.19
C SER A 187 7.70 23.83 5.68
N HIS A 188 8.20 24.94 6.22
CA HIS A 188 8.00 25.38 7.61
C HIS A 188 6.55 25.82 7.91
N SER A 189 5.79 26.19 6.87
CA SER A 189 4.38 26.55 6.97
C SER A 189 3.43 25.33 7.08
N MET A 190 3.91 24.13 6.73
CA MET A 190 3.09 22.92 6.60
C MET A 190 2.66 22.35 7.95
N PHE A 191 1.41 21.90 8.05
CA PHE A 191 0.86 21.27 9.25
C PHE A 191 1.66 20.04 9.70
N SER A 192 2.09 19.20 8.76
CA SER A 192 2.88 17.98 9.03
C SER A 192 4.18 18.29 9.76
N ARG A 193 4.94 19.27 9.25
CA ARG A 193 6.24 19.65 9.83
C ARG A 193 6.08 20.27 11.21
N LYS A 194 5.04 21.09 11.42
CA LYS A 194 4.71 21.64 12.75
C LYS A 194 4.32 20.54 13.74
N ALA A 195 3.50 19.57 13.31
CA ALA A 195 3.10 18.42 14.13
C ALA A 195 4.30 17.60 14.59
N ARG A 196 5.19 17.24 13.66
CA ARG A 196 6.43 16.51 13.94
C ARG A 196 7.33 17.25 14.93
N ILE A 197 7.67 18.51 14.66
CA ILE A 197 8.54 19.29 15.56
C ILE A 197 7.92 19.39 16.95
N ALA A 198 6.62 19.68 17.06
CA ALA A 198 5.95 19.75 18.35
C ALA A 198 6.02 18.42 19.11
N ALA A 199 5.84 17.29 18.40
CA ALA A 199 5.96 15.96 18.97
C ALA A 199 7.39 15.68 19.46
N ASP A 200 8.40 16.00 18.65
CA ASP A 200 9.83 15.87 19.00
C ASP A 200 10.19 16.72 20.24
N LYS A 201 9.53 17.86 20.43
CA LYS A 201 9.67 18.73 21.61
C LYS A 201 8.80 18.31 22.80
N GLY A 202 8.06 17.21 22.70
CA GLY A 202 7.28 16.62 23.79
C GLY A 202 5.86 17.19 23.98
N ALA A 203 5.34 17.97 23.03
CA ALA A 203 3.97 18.46 23.09
C ALA A 203 2.94 17.32 23.04
N LYS A 204 1.76 17.54 23.64
CA LYS A 204 0.65 16.56 23.62
C LYS A 204 -0.37 16.77 22.52
N ALA A 205 -0.54 18.02 22.08
CA ALA A 205 -1.54 18.40 21.08
C ALA A 205 -1.27 19.81 20.55
N ILE A 206 -1.91 20.16 19.44
CA ILE A 206 -1.80 21.46 18.80
C ILE A 206 -3.17 22.09 18.58
N ILE A 207 -3.28 23.37 18.88
CA ILE A 207 -4.38 24.25 18.50
C ILE A 207 -3.82 25.25 17.49
N ILE A 208 -4.31 25.21 16.25
CA ILE A 208 -3.90 26.15 15.19
C ILE A 208 -4.89 27.32 15.12
N VAL A 209 -4.37 28.53 14.92
CA VAL A 209 -5.16 29.72 14.60
C VAL A 209 -4.61 30.41 13.35
N ASN A 210 -5.46 30.98 12.50
CA ASN A 210 -4.98 31.81 11.39
C ASN A 210 -4.42 33.14 11.92
N PRO A 211 -3.25 33.61 11.45
CA PRO A 211 -2.74 34.92 11.84
C PRO A 211 -3.58 36.04 11.19
N PRO A 212 -3.77 37.19 11.86
CA PRO A 212 -4.62 38.28 11.39
C PRO A 212 -4.05 39.07 10.20
N ASN A 213 -2.76 38.94 9.87
CA ASN A 213 -2.06 39.74 8.85
C ASN A 213 -2.26 39.24 7.40
N ARG A 214 -2.47 37.94 7.18
CA ARG A 214 -2.49 37.35 5.83
C ARG A 214 -3.83 37.49 5.11
N ASP A 215 -4.93 37.31 5.81
CA ASP A 215 -6.29 37.48 5.28
C ASP A 215 -7.20 38.08 6.37
N PRO A 216 -7.11 39.40 6.65
CA PRO A 216 -7.78 40.02 7.79
C PRO A 216 -9.30 39.80 7.82
N ASP A 217 -9.92 39.66 6.65
CA ASP A 217 -11.36 39.46 6.48
C ASP A 217 -11.80 37.99 6.38
N LYS A 218 -10.86 37.03 6.37
CA LYS A 218 -11.17 35.60 6.26
C LYS A 218 -10.58 34.83 7.43
N ASP A 219 -11.43 34.10 8.13
CA ASP A 219 -11.03 33.22 9.24
C ASP A 219 -11.77 31.89 9.17
N GLU A 220 -11.66 31.26 8.00
CA GLU A 220 -12.29 29.98 7.73
C GLU A 220 -11.54 28.84 8.43
N LEU A 221 -12.31 27.93 9.00
CA LEU A 221 -11.81 26.67 9.53
C LEU A 221 -11.52 25.72 8.37
N TYR A 222 -10.43 24.98 8.45
CA TYR A 222 -10.04 23.98 7.47
C TYR A 222 -11.18 22.98 7.26
N GLU A 223 -11.48 22.65 6.01
CA GLU A 223 -12.55 21.73 5.68
C GLU A 223 -12.22 20.31 6.16
N PHE A 224 -13.16 19.66 6.85
CA PHE A 224 -13.03 18.25 7.20
C PHE A 224 -13.44 17.38 6.01
N SER A 225 -12.48 16.98 5.18
CA SER A 225 -12.73 16.10 4.03
C SER A 225 -12.29 14.65 4.31
N SER A 226 -13.07 13.69 3.81
CA SER A 226 -12.76 12.26 3.92
C SER A 226 -11.43 11.88 3.27
N ARG A 227 -11.02 12.61 2.22
CA ARG A 227 -9.74 12.44 1.54
C ARG A 227 -8.56 12.68 2.49
N PHE A 228 -8.56 13.79 3.21
CA PHE A 228 -7.49 14.10 4.17
C PHE A 228 -7.63 13.31 5.47
N ALA A 229 -8.85 12.88 5.83
CA ALA A 229 -9.11 12.10 7.03
C ALA A 229 -8.49 10.69 7.03
N ARG A 230 -7.95 10.25 5.88
CA ARG A 230 -7.15 9.01 5.76
C ARG A 230 -5.71 9.17 6.26
N GLN A 231 -5.19 10.40 6.30
CA GLN A 231 -3.86 10.69 6.83
C GLN A 231 -3.91 10.79 8.36
N SER A 232 -2.79 10.55 9.03
CA SER A 232 -2.65 10.81 10.45
C SER A 232 -1.26 11.36 10.75
N TYR A 233 -1.19 12.52 11.38
CA TYR A 233 0.03 13.05 11.98
C TYR A 233 0.19 12.51 13.41
N GLU A 234 1.27 12.92 14.06
CA GLU A 234 1.77 12.40 15.33
C GLU A 234 0.91 12.84 16.52
N LEU A 235 0.32 14.04 16.44
CA LEU A 235 -0.43 14.65 17.55
C LEU A 235 -1.90 14.91 17.20
N PRO A 236 -2.80 14.92 18.20
CA PRO A 236 -4.13 15.49 18.05
C PRO A 236 -4.06 17.00 17.74
N MET A 237 -4.83 17.45 16.76
CA MET A 237 -4.80 18.81 16.26
C MET A 237 -6.21 19.34 15.98
N ILE A 238 -6.48 20.56 16.45
CA ILE A 238 -7.67 21.33 16.07
C ILE A 238 -7.26 22.66 15.46
N GLN A 239 -8.15 23.26 14.67
CA GLN A 239 -8.09 24.67 14.34
C GLN A 239 -9.20 25.41 15.08
N VAL A 240 -8.90 26.61 15.55
CA VAL A 240 -9.85 27.54 16.15
C VAL A 240 -9.89 28.83 15.34
N LYS A 241 -11.02 29.54 15.40
CA LYS A 241 -11.11 30.92 14.95
C LYS A 241 -10.30 31.84 15.85
N ARG A 242 -9.87 32.98 15.30
CA ARG A 242 -9.14 34.05 16.00
C ARG A 242 -9.85 34.45 17.28
N GLU A 243 -11.17 34.64 17.26
CA GLU A 243 -11.95 35.01 18.45
C GLU A 243 -11.76 34.05 19.63
N VAL A 244 -11.69 32.74 19.37
CA VAL A 244 -11.44 31.73 20.40
C VAL A 244 -10.01 31.85 20.94
N ALA A 245 -9.01 31.98 20.05
CA ALA A 245 -7.62 32.17 20.45
C ALA A 245 -7.41 33.47 21.26
N GLU A 246 -8.06 34.56 20.87
CA GLU A 246 -8.03 35.83 21.61
C GLU A 246 -8.61 35.69 23.02
N ALA A 247 -9.72 34.95 23.18
CA ALA A 247 -10.27 34.67 24.50
C ALA A 247 -9.28 33.89 25.40
N LEU A 248 -8.54 32.94 24.83
CA LEU A 248 -7.53 32.16 25.54
C LEU A 248 -6.31 33.03 25.93
N LEU A 249 -5.82 33.87 25.01
CA LEU A 249 -4.69 34.78 25.24
C LEU A 249 -5.05 35.82 26.31
N LYS A 250 -6.21 36.46 26.19
CA LYS A 250 -6.72 37.42 27.18
C LYS A 250 -6.83 36.82 28.57
N ARG A 251 -7.29 35.57 28.68
CA ARG A 251 -7.41 34.87 29.97
C ARG A 251 -6.06 34.66 30.66
N ALA A 252 -5.01 34.45 29.86
CA ALA A 252 -3.63 34.29 30.32
C ALA A 252 -2.92 35.64 30.57
N GLY A 253 -3.55 36.77 30.24
CA GLY A 253 -2.92 38.09 30.31
C GLY A 253 -1.87 38.34 29.24
N MET A 254 -1.96 37.64 28.10
CA MET A 254 -1.08 37.82 26.95
C MET A 254 -1.54 38.96 26.05
N PRO A 255 -0.64 39.53 25.22
CA PRO A 255 -1.02 40.39 24.11
C PRO A 255 -1.99 39.69 23.13
N ASP A 256 -2.71 40.50 22.35
CA ASP A 256 -3.60 39.99 21.29
C ASP A 256 -2.83 39.36 20.12
N LEU A 257 -3.52 38.63 19.24
CA LEU A 257 -2.87 37.96 18.10
C LEU A 257 -2.20 38.97 17.18
N ALA A 258 -2.78 40.16 16.97
CA ALA A 258 -2.20 41.17 16.10
C ALA A 258 -0.82 41.62 16.59
N THR A 259 -0.69 41.89 17.90
CA THR A 259 0.57 42.25 18.54
C THR A 259 1.57 41.10 18.47
N LEU A 260 1.15 39.88 18.81
CA LEU A 260 2.03 38.70 18.76
C LEU A 260 2.53 38.40 17.34
N THR A 261 1.66 38.51 16.34
CA THR A 261 2.03 38.32 14.93
C THR A 261 3.03 39.38 14.48
N GLN A 262 2.79 40.66 14.81
CA GLN A 262 3.72 41.74 14.47
C GLN A 262 5.11 41.50 15.10
N GLU A 263 5.15 41.16 16.39
CA GLU A 263 6.42 40.90 17.09
C GLU A 263 7.15 39.68 16.53
N LEU A 264 6.45 38.61 16.13
CA LEU A 264 7.07 37.42 15.52
C LEU A 264 7.51 37.65 14.07
N ASP A 265 6.83 38.53 13.34
CA ASP A 265 7.23 38.91 11.99
C ASP A 265 8.46 39.84 12.02
N GLU A 266 8.56 40.75 13.00
CA GLU A 266 9.67 41.70 13.12
C GLU A 266 10.87 41.16 13.92
N GLY A 267 10.62 40.28 14.89
CA GLY A 267 11.58 39.74 15.83
C GLY A 267 12.07 38.34 15.46
N ARG A 268 13.34 38.05 15.77
CA ARG A 268 13.93 36.69 15.64
C ARG A 268 13.95 35.91 16.97
N GLN A 269 13.37 36.47 18.03
CA GLN A 269 13.33 35.84 19.35
C GLN A 269 12.01 35.10 19.53
N SER A 270 12.07 33.93 20.16
CA SER A 270 10.88 33.18 20.53
C SER A 270 9.99 34.00 21.48
N LEU A 271 8.69 34.02 21.19
CA LEU A 271 7.65 34.50 22.11
C LEU A 271 6.94 33.36 22.83
N SER A 272 7.44 32.13 22.72
CA SER A 272 6.77 30.96 23.26
C SER A 272 6.79 30.96 24.79
N THR A 273 5.63 30.74 25.38
CA THR A 273 5.44 30.86 26.82
C THR A 273 4.18 30.14 27.29
N ASP A 274 4.15 29.82 28.59
CA ASP A 274 2.99 29.22 29.23
C ASP A 274 1.84 30.22 29.33
N LEU A 275 0.65 29.79 28.90
CA LEU A 275 -0.58 30.54 29.11
C LEU A 275 -1.08 30.24 30.52
N LYS A 276 -0.46 30.91 31.50
CA LYS A 276 -0.66 30.64 32.94
C LYS A 276 -2.15 30.70 33.30
N GLY A 277 -2.63 29.65 33.95
CA GLY A 277 -4.03 29.54 34.37
C GLY A 277 -5.00 29.15 33.25
N VAL A 278 -4.51 28.75 32.08
CA VAL A 278 -5.33 28.22 30.99
C VAL A 278 -5.08 26.72 30.83
N LYS A 279 -6.10 25.92 31.14
CA LYS A 279 -6.12 24.48 30.91
C LYS A 279 -7.31 24.15 30.01
N VAL A 280 -7.08 23.39 28.95
CA VAL A 280 -8.12 23.00 27.99
C VAL A 280 -8.48 21.53 28.15
N ARG A 281 -9.75 21.21 27.87
CA ARG A 281 -10.25 19.86 27.63
C ARG A 281 -11.10 19.90 26.36
N ILE A 282 -10.65 19.21 25.32
CA ILE A 282 -11.32 19.14 24.02
C ILE A 282 -11.59 17.67 23.72
N ALA A 283 -12.86 17.30 23.68
CA ALA A 283 -13.28 16.08 23.04
C ALA A 283 -13.28 16.33 21.54
N THR A 284 -12.42 15.68 20.77
CA THR A 284 -12.28 16.01 19.34
C THR A 284 -13.48 15.52 18.52
N GLY A 285 -14.19 14.51 19.00
CA GLY A 285 -15.24 13.84 18.23
C GLY A 285 -14.69 13.07 17.01
N LEU A 286 -13.37 12.89 16.91
CA LEU A 286 -12.77 12.07 15.87
C LEU A 286 -12.83 10.60 16.26
N GLU A 287 -13.48 9.81 15.41
CA GLU A 287 -13.56 8.36 15.58
C GLU A 287 -12.90 7.67 14.38
N ALA A 288 -12.21 6.57 14.66
CA ALA A 288 -11.67 5.73 13.59
C ALA A 288 -12.83 5.21 12.74
N ASN A 289 -12.77 5.45 11.43
CA ASN A 289 -13.68 4.82 10.49
C ASN A 289 -13.13 3.42 10.19
N VAL A 290 -13.63 2.42 10.91
CA VAL A 290 -13.20 1.03 10.79
C VAL A 290 -14.33 0.22 10.19
N ILE A 291 -14.04 -0.52 9.13
CA ILE A 291 -14.93 -1.57 8.63
C ILE A 291 -14.29 -2.93 8.93
N LYS A 292 -15.12 -3.94 9.13
CA LYS A 292 -14.66 -5.32 9.27
C LYS A 292 -14.56 -5.98 7.90
N ALA A 293 -13.55 -6.80 7.71
CA ALA A 293 -13.38 -7.67 6.56
C ALA A 293 -13.01 -9.07 7.01
N ARG A 294 -13.13 -10.05 6.12
CA ARG A 294 -12.91 -11.47 6.42
C ARG A 294 -12.13 -12.13 5.30
N ASN A 295 -11.07 -12.88 5.61
CA ASN A 295 -10.56 -13.89 4.67
C ASN A 295 -11.38 -15.17 4.86
N VAL A 296 -11.55 -15.98 3.80
CA VAL A 296 -12.19 -17.31 3.90
C VAL A 296 -11.14 -18.40 3.73
N ILE A 297 -10.98 -19.28 4.72
CA ILE A 297 -9.89 -20.25 4.82
C ILE A 297 -10.44 -21.65 5.11
N GLY A 298 -10.17 -22.59 4.21
CA GLY A 298 -10.51 -24.00 4.33
C GLY A 298 -9.27 -24.90 4.19
N LEU A 299 -9.13 -25.88 5.07
CA LEU A 299 -8.05 -26.86 5.05
C LEU A 299 -8.53 -28.19 4.49
N LEU A 300 -7.92 -28.63 3.39
CA LEU A 300 -7.93 -30.03 2.98
C LEU A 300 -6.76 -30.76 3.65
N PRO A 301 -7.00 -31.70 4.60
CA PRO A 301 -5.91 -32.40 5.27
C PRO A 301 -5.09 -33.26 4.29
N GLY A 302 -3.78 -33.34 4.52
CA GLY A 302 -2.95 -34.35 3.84
C GLY A 302 -3.16 -35.75 4.42
N ALA A 303 -2.55 -36.75 3.78
CA ALA A 303 -2.58 -38.15 4.20
C ALA A 303 -1.72 -38.47 5.43
N GLY A 304 -1.11 -37.45 6.06
CA GLY A 304 -0.40 -37.57 7.34
C GLY A 304 1.07 -37.97 7.25
N GLN A 305 1.67 -37.96 6.04
CA GLN A 305 3.11 -38.23 5.88
C GLN A 305 3.99 -37.04 6.27
N THR A 306 3.43 -35.82 6.31
CA THR A 306 4.07 -34.59 6.76
C THR A 306 3.01 -33.64 7.32
N ASP A 307 3.41 -32.69 8.15
CA ASP A 307 2.55 -31.60 8.64
C ASP A 307 2.62 -30.35 7.77
N GLU A 308 3.47 -30.35 6.75
CA GLU A 308 3.62 -29.27 5.76
C GLU A 308 2.32 -28.98 4.99
N LEU A 309 2.19 -27.73 4.59
CA LEU A 309 1.04 -27.17 3.88
C LEU A 309 1.48 -26.45 2.61
N ILE A 310 0.61 -26.44 1.62
CA ILE A 310 0.65 -25.47 0.51
C ILE A 310 -0.61 -24.59 0.56
N VAL A 311 -0.51 -23.39 0.01
CA VAL A 311 -1.63 -22.45 -0.12
C VAL A 311 -2.04 -22.36 -1.59
N ILE A 312 -3.34 -22.39 -1.86
CA ILE A 312 -3.95 -22.01 -3.14
C ILE A 312 -4.92 -20.87 -2.82
N GLY A 313 -4.75 -19.70 -3.42
CA GLY A 313 -5.63 -18.59 -3.11
C GLY A 313 -5.80 -17.55 -4.22
N ALA A 314 -6.78 -16.67 -3.99
CA ALA A 314 -7.24 -15.59 -4.86
C ALA A 314 -7.90 -14.53 -3.97
N HIS A 315 -7.88 -13.25 -4.32
CA HIS A 315 -8.82 -12.33 -3.66
C HIS A 315 -10.23 -12.48 -4.24
N TYR A 316 -11.22 -12.15 -3.42
CA TYR A 316 -12.64 -12.25 -3.79
C TYR A 316 -13.38 -10.92 -3.70
N ASP A 317 -12.73 -9.86 -3.21
CA ASP A 317 -13.22 -8.49 -3.32
C ASP A 317 -12.96 -7.90 -4.71
N HIS A 318 -13.74 -6.86 -5.04
CA HIS A 318 -13.43 -5.93 -6.12
C HIS A 318 -13.87 -4.51 -5.68
N LEU A 319 -14.05 -3.58 -6.61
CA LEU A 319 -14.29 -2.15 -6.32
C LEU A 319 -15.69 -1.81 -5.78
N GLY A 320 -16.66 -2.74 -5.85
CA GLY A 320 -18.01 -2.56 -5.33
C GLY A 320 -18.89 -1.60 -6.12
N MET A 321 -19.93 -1.08 -5.48
CA MET A 321 -20.82 -0.05 -6.02
C MET A 321 -20.31 1.36 -5.70
N ARG A 322 -20.55 2.29 -6.63
CA ARG A 322 -20.32 3.73 -6.45
C ARG A 322 -21.53 4.52 -6.95
N ASP A 323 -22.01 5.45 -6.15
CA ASP A 323 -23.06 6.37 -6.57
C ASP A 323 -22.43 7.56 -7.33
N GLU A 324 -22.86 7.77 -8.57
CA GLU A 324 -22.51 8.92 -9.40
C GLU A 324 -23.79 9.69 -9.77
N GLU A 325 -23.95 10.89 -9.22
CA GLU A 325 -25.10 11.80 -9.40
C GLU A 325 -26.47 11.10 -9.34
N ASP A 326 -26.95 10.59 -10.48
CA ASP A 326 -28.27 9.98 -10.66
C ASP A 326 -28.25 8.45 -10.87
N LYS A 327 -27.08 7.80 -10.82
CA LYS A 327 -26.95 6.35 -11.04
C LYS A 327 -25.96 5.69 -10.08
N THR A 328 -26.27 4.46 -9.69
CA THR A 328 -25.29 3.57 -9.05
C THR A 328 -24.56 2.82 -10.16
N ILE A 329 -23.24 2.97 -10.20
CA ILE A 329 -22.35 2.19 -11.05
C ILE A 329 -21.86 0.97 -10.26
N ILE A 330 -21.95 -0.20 -10.88
CA ILE A 330 -21.47 -1.46 -10.32
C ILE A 330 -20.18 -1.84 -11.03
N TYR A 331 -19.14 -2.12 -10.27
CA TYR A 331 -17.89 -2.68 -10.78
C TYR A 331 -17.93 -4.18 -10.49
N ASN A 332 -18.39 -5.00 -11.44
CA ASN A 332 -18.65 -6.42 -11.21
C ASN A 332 -17.37 -7.24 -11.01
N GLY A 333 -16.28 -6.88 -11.69
CA GLY A 333 -14.98 -7.53 -11.48
C GLY A 333 -15.01 -9.00 -11.86
N ALA A 334 -15.43 -9.30 -13.08
CA ALA A 334 -15.57 -10.66 -13.55
C ALA A 334 -14.21 -11.35 -13.77
N ASP A 335 -13.25 -10.67 -14.39
CA ASP A 335 -11.88 -11.18 -14.45
C ASP A 335 -11.10 -10.82 -13.19
N ASP A 336 -11.30 -9.61 -12.67
CA ASP A 336 -10.67 -9.10 -11.46
C ASP A 336 -11.70 -8.92 -10.32
N ASN A 337 -11.94 -9.89 -9.46
CA ASN A 337 -11.32 -11.22 -9.48
C ASN A 337 -12.28 -12.38 -9.22
N ALA A 338 -13.50 -12.30 -9.79
CA ALA A 338 -14.39 -13.45 -9.78
C ALA A 338 -13.77 -14.66 -10.51
N SER A 339 -12.91 -14.44 -11.52
CA SER A 339 -12.22 -15.50 -12.27
C SER A 339 -11.29 -16.33 -11.38
N GLY A 340 -10.40 -15.69 -10.61
CA GLY A 340 -9.46 -16.35 -9.72
C GLY A 340 -10.16 -17.07 -8.57
N THR A 341 -11.13 -16.39 -7.94
CA THR A 341 -11.97 -17.00 -6.89
C THR A 341 -12.71 -18.23 -7.42
N SER A 342 -13.30 -18.17 -8.62
CA SER A 342 -13.94 -19.33 -9.25
C SER A 342 -12.96 -20.47 -9.51
N GLY A 343 -11.72 -20.13 -9.87
CA GLY A 343 -10.64 -21.10 -9.98
C GLY A 343 -10.30 -21.82 -8.68
N VAL A 344 -10.28 -21.10 -7.55
CA VAL A 344 -10.12 -21.71 -6.22
C VAL A 344 -11.26 -22.68 -5.93
N LEU A 345 -12.52 -22.30 -6.22
CA LEU A 345 -13.69 -23.16 -6.02
C LEU A 345 -13.61 -24.45 -6.86
N GLU A 346 -13.23 -24.35 -8.12
CA GLU A 346 -13.04 -25.51 -9.01
C GLU A 346 -11.89 -26.42 -8.55
N LEU A 347 -10.78 -25.85 -8.06
CA LEU A 347 -9.69 -26.64 -7.50
C LEU A 347 -10.08 -27.34 -6.19
N VAL A 348 -10.90 -26.73 -5.35
CA VAL A 348 -11.49 -27.38 -4.17
C VAL A 348 -12.30 -28.61 -4.61
N THR A 349 -13.16 -28.45 -5.62
CA THR A 349 -13.94 -29.56 -6.19
C THR A 349 -13.02 -30.66 -6.72
N ALA A 350 -11.96 -30.31 -7.45
CA ALA A 350 -11.03 -31.27 -8.02
C ALA A 350 -10.28 -32.06 -6.93
N PHE A 351 -9.64 -31.37 -5.97
CA PHE A 351 -8.82 -32.01 -4.94
C PHE A 351 -9.64 -32.81 -3.92
N SER A 352 -10.86 -32.39 -3.60
CA SER A 352 -11.74 -33.11 -2.66
C SER A 352 -12.19 -34.48 -3.19
N HIS A 353 -12.20 -34.67 -4.51
CA HIS A 353 -12.51 -35.96 -5.15
C HIS A 353 -11.27 -36.86 -5.36
N GLN A 354 -10.09 -36.45 -4.93
CA GLN A 354 -8.86 -37.24 -5.03
C GLN A 354 -8.45 -37.81 -3.66
N PRO A 355 -7.62 -38.87 -3.64
CA PRO A 355 -6.96 -39.29 -2.41
C PRO A 355 -6.18 -38.12 -1.77
N PRO A 356 -6.16 -38.00 -0.42
CA PRO A 356 -5.45 -36.91 0.24
C PRO A 356 -3.97 -36.88 -0.15
N PRO A 357 -3.43 -35.69 -0.50
CA PRO A 357 -2.02 -35.56 -0.88
C PRO A 357 -1.08 -35.67 0.32
N ARG A 358 0.24 -35.72 0.11
CA ARG A 358 1.20 -35.82 1.23
C ARG A 358 1.14 -34.61 2.16
N ARG A 359 1.12 -33.40 1.58
CA ARG A 359 0.96 -32.12 2.29
C ARG A 359 -0.52 -31.74 2.35
N GLY A 360 -0.94 -31.06 3.42
CA GLY A 360 -2.27 -30.45 3.42
C GLY A 360 -2.33 -29.26 2.45
N ILE A 361 -3.54 -28.89 2.02
CA ILE A 361 -3.76 -27.72 1.17
C ILE A 361 -4.67 -26.75 1.93
N LEU A 362 -4.20 -25.52 2.12
CA LEU A 362 -5.01 -24.39 2.55
C LEU A 362 -5.56 -23.69 1.31
N PHE A 363 -6.87 -23.77 1.13
CA PHE A 363 -7.59 -22.94 0.19
C PHE A 363 -7.97 -21.64 0.88
N MET A 364 -7.60 -20.52 0.28
CA MET A 364 -7.76 -19.21 0.90
C MET A 364 -8.28 -18.20 -0.10
N THR A 365 -9.33 -17.47 0.27
CA THR A 365 -9.74 -16.28 -0.49
C THR A 365 -9.59 -15.03 0.35
N PHE A 366 -8.92 -14.02 -0.22
CA PHE A 366 -8.53 -12.81 0.48
C PHE A 366 -9.52 -11.68 0.25
N SER A 367 -9.75 -10.85 1.28
CA SER A 367 -10.55 -9.63 1.14
C SER A 367 -9.64 -8.39 1.20
N ALA A 368 -10.09 -7.29 0.59
CA ALA A 368 -9.43 -6.00 0.55
C ALA A 368 -8.04 -6.04 -0.11
N GLU A 369 -7.90 -6.83 -1.17
CA GLU A 369 -6.73 -6.80 -2.05
C GLU A 369 -6.64 -5.43 -2.75
N GLU A 370 -7.78 -4.95 -3.25
CA GLU A 370 -7.96 -3.67 -3.97
C GLU A 370 -7.60 -2.44 -3.15
N MET A 371 -7.47 -2.64 -1.83
CA MET A 371 -7.09 -1.63 -0.85
C MET A 371 -5.61 -1.74 -0.42
N GLY A 372 -4.81 -2.57 -1.11
CA GLY A 372 -3.38 -2.77 -0.89
C GLY A 372 -3.01 -4.09 -0.22
N LEU A 373 -3.60 -5.21 -0.65
CA LEU A 373 -3.34 -6.57 -0.15
C LEU A 373 -3.65 -6.74 1.35
N LEU A 374 -4.67 -6.07 1.87
CA LEU A 374 -4.89 -6.00 3.32
C LEU A 374 -5.20 -7.38 3.92
N GLY A 375 -5.97 -8.22 3.21
CA GLY A 375 -6.31 -9.57 3.64
C GLY A 375 -5.12 -10.51 3.71
N SER A 376 -4.32 -10.61 2.64
CA SER A 376 -3.13 -11.47 2.63
C SER A 376 -2.04 -10.98 3.59
N LYS A 377 -1.79 -9.67 3.68
CA LYS A 377 -0.90 -9.09 4.70
C LYS A 377 -1.36 -9.44 6.12
N HIS A 378 -2.66 -9.31 6.39
CA HIS A 378 -3.19 -9.68 7.70
C HIS A 378 -2.96 -11.17 8.01
N PHE A 379 -3.21 -12.07 7.05
CA PHE A 379 -2.97 -13.50 7.26
C PHE A 379 -1.51 -13.81 7.57
N VAL A 380 -0.56 -13.31 6.77
CA VAL A 380 0.86 -13.64 6.97
C VAL A 380 1.45 -13.04 8.25
N ASP A 381 0.86 -11.97 8.78
CA ASP A 381 1.23 -11.36 10.06
C ASP A 381 0.51 -12.00 11.26
N ASN A 382 -0.69 -12.56 11.07
CA ASN A 382 -1.53 -13.14 12.12
C ASN A 382 -2.07 -14.52 11.67
N PRO A 383 -1.21 -15.50 11.37
CA PRO A 383 -1.63 -16.72 10.70
C PRO A 383 -2.49 -17.60 11.63
N THR A 384 -3.58 -18.15 11.10
CA THR A 384 -4.48 -19.07 11.84
C THR A 384 -3.95 -20.50 11.90
N VAL A 385 -2.84 -20.77 11.22
CA VAL A 385 -2.03 -21.98 11.31
C VAL A 385 -0.58 -21.59 11.62
N ASP A 386 0.26 -22.56 12.02
CA ASP A 386 1.70 -22.29 12.09
C ASP A 386 2.26 -22.01 10.68
N TYR A 387 2.64 -20.75 10.44
CA TYR A 387 3.14 -20.26 9.16
C TYR A 387 4.37 -21.02 8.67
N SER A 388 5.22 -21.53 9.57
CA SER A 388 6.42 -22.27 9.20
C SER A 388 6.13 -23.56 8.43
N ARG A 389 4.90 -24.07 8.53
CA ARG A 389 4.41 -25.24 7.78
C ARG A 389 4.05 -24.91 6.35
N ILE A 390 3.79 -23.65 6.00
CA ILE A 390 3.45 -23.23 4.64
C ILE A 390 4.73 -23.22 3.79
N LYS A 391 4.78 -24.08 2.78
CA LYS A 391 5.97 -24.27 1.94
C LYS A 391 5.84 -23.69 0.55
N PHE A 392 4.65 -23.31 0.13
CA PHE A 392 4.38 -22.79 -1.21
C PHE A 392 3.03 -22.08 -1.25
N MET A 393 2.92 -21.05 -2.07
CA MET A 393 1.66 -20.36 -2.36
C MET A 393 1.42 -20.24 -3.87
N MET A 394 0.29 -20.76 -4.34
CA MET A 394 -0.25 -20.52 -5.67
C MET A 394 -1.27 -19.38 -5.60
N ASN A 395 -1.04 -18.31 -6.36
CA ASN A 395 -1.99 -17.21 -6.50
C ASN A 395 -2.77 -17.36 -7.81
N LEU A 396 -4.08 -17.19 -7.75
CA LEU A 396 -4.99 -17.24 -8.87
C LEU A 396 -5.72 -15.89 -8.93
N ASP A 397 -5.27 -15.05 -9.83
CA ASP A 397 -5.81 -13.73 -10.04
C ASP A 397 -5.83 -13.45 -11.54
N MET A 398 -6.94 -12.88 -12.03
CA MET A 398 -7.22 -12.65 -13.45
C MET A 398 -6.83 -13.84 -14.34
N ILE A 399 -7.52 -14.97 -14.16
CA ILE A 399 -7.30 -16.21 -14.93
C ILE A 399 -8.32 -16.42 -16.06
N GLY A 400 -9.30 -15.52 -16.19
CA GLY A 400 -10.47 -15.65 -17.04
C GLY A 400 -10.28 -15.17 -18.48
N ARG A 401 -9.15 -14.52 -18.81
CA ARG A 401 -8.91 -13.90 -20.13
C ARG A 401 -7.75 -14.53 -20.90
N TYR A 402 -7.48 -15.82 -20.67
CA TYR A 402 -6.36 -16.52 -21.30
C TYR A 402 -6.28 -16.26 -22.81
N ARG A 403 -5.12 -15.72 -23.22
CA ARG A 403 -4.64 -15.63 -24.59
C ARG A 403 -3.14 -15.95 -24.61
N PRO A 404 -2.63 -16.70 -25.59
CA PRO A 404 -1.21 -17.09 -25.67
C PRO A 404 -0.20 -15.95 -25.47
N GLU A 405 -0.52 -14.76 -25.98
CA GLU A 405 0.34 -13.60 -25.95
C GLU A 405 0.36 -12.85 -24.62
N SER A 406 -0.67 -13.03 -23.77
CA SER A 406 -0.84 -12.34 -22.50
C SER A 406 -0.78 -13.26 -21.27
N PHE A 407 -0.70 -14.58 -21.46
CA PHE A 407 -0.52 -15.51 -20.35
C PHE A 407 0.92 -15.49 -19.82
N GLU A 408 1.05 -15.15 -18.55
CA GLU A 408 2.32 -15.00 -17.85
C GLU A 408 2.35 -15.86 -16.59
N ILE A 409 3.52 -16.36 -16.24
CA ILE A 409 3.76 -17.05 -14.97
C ILE A 409 4.78 -16.26 -14.17
N TYR A 410 4.33 -15.64 -13.08
CA TYR A 410 5.17 -14.93 -12.14
C TYR A 410 5.63 -15.84 -11.00
N GLY A 411 6.72 -15.45 -10.34
CA GLY A 411 7.23 -16.14 -9.15
C GLY A 411 8.02 -17.43 -9.44
N ALA A 412 8.11 -17.87 -10.69
CA ALA A 412 8.83 -19.09 -11.07
C ALA A 412 10.32 -19.09 -10.68
N ASP A 413 10.92 -17.93 -10.44
CA ASP A 413 12.31 -17.80 -10.00
C ASP A 413 12.49 -17.75 -8.47
N THR A 414 11.39 -17.85 -7.71
CA THR A 414 11.37 -17.81 -6.24
C THR A 414 11.55 -19.18 -5.59
N GLY A 415 11.50 -20.26 -6.38
CA GLY A 415 11.67 -21.63 -5.92
C GLY A 415 12.69 -22.40 -6.74
N GLU A 416 13.40 -23.33 -6.11
CA GLU A 416 14.30 -24.23 -6.84
C GLU A 416 13.52 -25.13 -7.81
N GLY A 417 13.91 -25.13 -9.09
CA GLY A 417 13.29 -25.97 -10.12
C GLY A 417 11.92 -25.51 -10.65
N PHE A 418 11.40 -24.38 -10.17
CA PHE A 418 10.05 -23.88 -10.52
C PHE A 418 9.92 -23.50 -12.00
N GLU A 419 10.92 -22.82 -12.59
CA GLU A 419 10.92 -22.50 -14.04
C GLU A 419 10.85 -23.77 -14.91
N ALA A 420 11.64 -24.79 -14.58
CA ALA A 420 11.66 -26.06 -15.31
C ALA A 420 10.33 -26.82 -15.15
N LEU A 421 9.73 -26.79 -13.95
CA LEU A 421 8.43 -27.39 -13.71
C LEU A 421 7.32 -26.66 -14.49
N ALA A 422 7.37 -25.33 -14.54
CA ALA A 422 6.42 -24.54 -15.33
C ALA A 422 6.54 -24.88 -16.83
N GLU A 423 7.77 -24.99 -17.35
CA GLU A 423 8.04 -25.39 -18.73
C GLU A 423 7.53 -26.80 -19.05
N GLU A 424 7.80 -27.78 -18.17
CA GLU A 424 7.29 -29.16 -18.30
C GLU A 424 5.75 -29.16 -18.40
N LEU A 425 5.08 -28.56 -17.42
CA LEU A 425 3.62 -28.59 -17.32
C LEU A 425 2.93 -27.82 -18.44
N ALA A 426 3.48 -26.67 -18.84
CA ALA A 426 2.97 -25.90 -19.97
C ALA A 426 3.15 -26.70 -21.28
N GLY A 427 4.28 -27.37 -21.46
CA GLY A 427 4.52 -28.25 -22.61
C GLY A 427 3.54 -29.42 -22.68
N GLU A 428 3.26 -30.09 -21.55
CA GLU A 428 2.26 -31.16 -21.48
C GLU A 428 0.84 -30.69 -21.87
N LEU A 429 0.53 -29.42 -21.62
CA LEU A 429 -0.77 -28.81 -21.88
C LEU A 429 -0.81 -28.03 -23.20
N SER A 430 0.31 -27.97 -23.93
CA SER A 430 0.47 -27.11 -25.12
C SER A 430 0.12 -25.64 -24.85
N LEU A 431 0.40 -25.15 -23.63
CA LEU A 431 0.18 -23.76 -23.24
C LEU A 431 1.37 -22.90 -23.63
N GLN A 432 1.07 -21.77 -24.26
CA GLN A 432 2.06 -20.74 -24.50
C GLN A 432 2.02 -19.77 -23.34
N TYR A 433 3.19 -19.44 -22.80
CA TYR A 433 3.32 -18.54 -21.67
C TYR A 433 4.61 -17.73 -21.79
N LYS A 434 4.70 -16.66 -21.00
CA LYS A 434 5.94 -15.93 -20.73
C LYS A 434 6.27 -15.98 -19.25
N LEU A 435 7.55 -15.98 -18.92
CA LEU A 435 7.97 -15.80 -17.52
C LEU A 435 7.88 -14.31 -17.15
N GLY A 436 7.10 -14.02 -16.11
CA GLY A 436 6.96 -12.69 -15.57
C GLY A 436 8.16 -12.34 -14.69
N SER A 437 8.81 -11.19 -14.94
CA SER A 437 10.07 -10.83 -14.26
C SER A 437 9.93 -9.77 -13.16
N SER A 438 8.77 -9.11 -13.06
CA SER A 438 8.62 -7.83 -12.34
C SER A 438 7.42 -7.68 -11.38
N MET A 439 6.38 -8.54 -11.39
CA MET A 439 5.22 -8.35 -10.50
C MET A 439 5.42 -8.92 -9.09
N PHE A 440 6.39 -8.39 -8.35
CA PHE A 440 6.44 -8.54 -6.90
C PHE A 440 5.79 -7.32 -6.27
N GLY A 441 4.53 -7.43 -5.81
CA GLY A 441 3.84 -6.37 -5.08
C GLY A 441 2.40 -6.05 -5.49
N ASN A 442 1.89 -6.65 -6.57
CA ASN A 442 0.61 -6.25 -7.19
C ASN A 442 -0.54 -7.24 -6.99
N SER A 443 -0.35 -8.32 -6.23
CA SER A 443 -1.40 -9.28 -5.85
C SER A 443 -0.95 -10.06 -4.61
N ASP A 444 -1.81 -10.92 -4.06
CA ASP A 444 -1.65 -11.53 -2.72
C ASP A 444 -0.41 -12.40 -2.56
N HIS A 445 0.17 -12.96 -3.64
CA HIS A 445 1.45 -13.69 -3.57
C HIS A 445 2.59 -12.83 -3.01
N ALA A 446 2.51 -11.51 -3.16
CA ALA A 446 3.54 -10.62 -2.66
C ALA A 446 3.73 -10.73 -1.13
N SER A 447 2.63 -10.85 -0.37
CA SER A 447 2.69 -10.97 1.09
C SER A 447 3.38 -12.25 1.56
N PHE A 448 3.18 -13.35 0.84
CA PHE A 448 3.86 -14.63 1.11
C PHE A 448 5.34 -14.59 0.70
N TYR A 449 5.63 -14.00 -0.46
CA TYR A 449 7.00 -13.83 -0.94
C TYR A 449 7.85 -12.97 0.01
N GLU A 450 7.28 -11.89 0.56
CA GLU A 450 7.96 -11.02 1.54
C GLU A 450 8.33 -11.74 2.84
N LYS A 451 7.63 -12.83 3.17
CA LYS A 451 7.93 -13.73 4.30
C LYS A 451 8.84 -14.90 3.91
N GLY A 452 9.41 -14.90 2.71
CA GLY A 452 10.33 -15.94 2.24
C GLY A 452 9.63 -17.25 1.84
N THR A 453 8.36 -17.20 1.45
CA THR A 453 7.63 -18.35 0.90
C THR A 453 7.75 -18.35 -0.62
N PRO A 454 8.10 -19.47 -1.28
CA PRO A 454 8.13 -19.52 -2.74
C PRO A 454 6.70 -19.46 -3.29
N VAL A 455 6.52 -18.76 -4.40
CA VAL A 455 5.21 -18.48 -4.98
C VAL A 455 5.17 -18.78 -6.48
N MET A 456 4.01 -19.13 -7.00
CA MET A 456 3.74 -19.05 -8.44
C MET A 456 2.40 -18.39 -8.68
N PHE A 457 2.33 -17.59 -9.75
CA PHE A 457 1.16 -16.81 -10.10
C PHE A 457 0.94 -16.85 -11.62
N PRO A 458 0.13 -17.79 -12.13
CA PRO A 458 -0.40 -17.74 -13.49
C PRO A 458 -1.39 -16.58 -13.64
N PHE A 459 -1.14 -15.70 -14.60
CA PHE A 459 -1.86 -14.44 -14.81
C PHE A 459 -2.16 -14.27 -16.30
N THR A 460 -3.41 -13.93 -16.67
CA THR A 460 -3.79 -13.83 -18.08
C THR A 460 -3.61 -12.44 -18.70
N GLY A 461 -3.02 -11.51 -17.94
CA GLY A 461 -2.65 -10.18 -18.41
C GLY A 461 -3.75 -9.14 -18.17
N LEU A 462 -3.35 -7.87 -18.13
CA LEU A 462 -4.29 -6.76 -18.07
C LEU A 462 -5.08 -6.63 -19.39
N HIS A 463 -6.28 -6.02 -19.32
CA HIS A 463 -7.15 -5.76 -20.46
C HIS A 463 -7.84 -4.39 -20.34
N GLU A 464 -8.53 -3.96 -21.40
CA GLU A 464 -9.09 -2.60 -21.48
C GLU A 464 -10.19 -2.33 -20.44
N GLU A 465 -10.90 -3.36 -19.99
CA GLU A 465 -11.96 -3.29 -18.98
C GLU A 465 -11.46 -3.42 -17.53
N TYR A 466 -10.16 -3.61 -17.31
CA TYR A 466 -9.58 -3.73 -15.97
C TYR A 466 -9.96 -2.53 -15.09
N HIS A 467 -10.49 -2.80 -13.89
CA HIS A 467 -11.04 -1.80 -12.94
C HIS A 467 -12.19 -0.94 -13.48
N LYS A 468 -12.92 -1.42 -14.50
CA LYS A 468 -14.05 -0.71 -15.08
C LYS A 468 -15.37 -1.48 -14.90
N PRO A 469 -16.52 -0.79 -14.93
CA PRO A 469 -17.83 -1.43 -14.84
C PRO A 469 -18.06 -2.50 -15.91
N GLU A 470 -17.38 -2.37 -17.07
CA GLU A 470 -17.49 -3.31 -18.18
C GLU A 470 -16.73 -4.64 -17.97
N ASP A 471 -15.97 -4.82 -16.87
CA ASP A 471 -15.40 -6.12 -16.55
C ASP A 471 -16.48 -7.10 -16.05
N ASP A 472 -17.19 -7.67 -17.02
CA ASP A 472 -18.36 -8.52 -16.82
C ASP A 472 -18.19 -9.95 -17.39
N TRP A 473 -19.01 -10.87 -16.90
CA TRP A 473 -18.85 -12.31 -17.08
C TRP A 473 -18.99 -12.76 -18.54
N GLU A 474 -19.68 -11.98 -19.39
CA GLU A 474 -19.83 -12.25 -20.83
C GLU A 474 -18.47 -12.31 -21.53
N LEU A 475 -17.50 -11.55 -21.04
CA LEU A 475 -16.19 -11.40 -21.66
C LEU A 475 -15.18 -12.48 -21.21
N ILE A 476 -15.59 -13.39 -20.33
CA ILE A 476 -14.75 -14.47 -19.79
C ILE A 476 -14.57 -15.59 -20.81
N ASN A 477 -13.31 -15.90 -21.09
CA ASN A 477 -12.88 -17.06 -21.85
C ASN A 477 -12.81 -18.30 -20.95
N ALA A 478 -13.97 -18.88 -20.63
CA ALA A 478 -14.07 -20.02 -19.72
C ALA A 478 -13.26 -21.25 -20.18
N GLU A 479 -13.18 -21.51 -21.49
CA GLU A 479 -12.36 -22.62 -22.04
C GLU A 479 -10.86 -22.36 -21.89
N GLY A 480 -10.42 -21.11 -22.04
CA GLY A 480 -9.04 -20.74 -21.73
C GLY A 480 -8.73 -20.85 -20.24
N ALA A 481 -9.66 -20.42 -19.38
CA ALA A 481 -9.53 -20.50 -17.94
C ALA A 481 -9.40 -21.96 -17.44
N THR A 482 -10.15 -22.91 -18.02
CA THR A 482 -10.02 -24.33 -17.66
C THR A 482 -8.64 -24.90 -17.99
N GLN A 483 -7.96 -24.40 -19.02
CA GLN A 483 -6.58 -24.76 -19.30
C GLN A 483 -5.60 -24.20 -18.26
N VAL A 484 -5.80 -22.96 -17.82
CA VAL A 484 -5.02 -22.37 -16.71
C VAL A 484 -5.27 -23.13 -15.41
N LEU A 485 -6.50 -23.56 -15.14
CA LEU A 485 -6.83 -24.42 -13.99
C LEU A 485 -6.18 -25.79 -14.08
N GLN A 486 -6.10 -26.38 -15.27
CA GLN A 486 -5.39 -27.64 -15.49
C GLN A 486 -3.90 -27.49 -15.14
N PHE A 487 -3.28 -26.38 -15.54
CA PHE A 487 -1.90 -26.05 -15.17
C PHE A 487 -1.77 -25.88 -13.64
N ALA A 488 -2.60 -25.05 -13.02
CA ALA A 488 -2.59 -24.78 -11.58
C ALA A 488 -2.82 -26.05 -10.75
N TYR A 489 -3.72 -26.93 -11.17
CA TYR A 489 -3.99 -28.22 -10.56
C TYR A 489 -2.76 -29.13 -10.61
N ARG A 490 -2.18 -29.35 -11.81
CA ARG A 490 -1.01 -30.23 -11.97
C ARG A 490 0.16 -29.74 -11.15
N LEU A 491 0.43 -28.44 -11.18
CA LEU A 491 1.49 -27.81 -10.41
C LEU A 491 1.25 -27.99 -8.91
N SER A 492 0.08 -27.60 -8.40
CA SER A 492 -0.24 -27.72 -6.98
C SER A 492 -0.24 -29.16 -6.51
N HIS A 493 -0.72 -30.10 -7.33
CA HIS A 493 -0.65 -31.52 -7.05
C HIS A 493 0.79 -32.03 -6.97
N ARG A 494 1.69 -31.61 -7.88
CA ARG A 494 3.12 -31.95 -7.80
C ARG A 494 3.74 -31.42 -6.51
N MET A 495 3.44 -30.18 -6.12
CA MET A 495 3.92 -29.60 -4.85
C MET A 495 3.37 -30.33 -3.63
N ALA A 496 2.10 -30.71 -3.65
CA ALA A 496 1.45 -31.41 -2.54
C ALA A 496 1.92 -32.87 -2.40
N MET A 497 2.39 -33.49 -3.49
CA MET A 497 2.81 -34.90 -3.55
C MET A 497 4.33 -35.13 -3.50
N ALA A 498 5.15 -34.10 -3.65
CA ALA A 498 6.61 -34.26 -3.61
C ALA A 498 7.09 -34.80 -2.24
N GLU A 499 8.12 -35.65 -2.23
CA GLU A 499 8.69 -36.13 -0.95
C GLU A 499 9.37 -35.00 -0.18
N GLN A 500 10.14 -34.17 -0.88
CA GLN A 500 10.77 -32.97 -0.32
C GLN A 500 9.89 -31.75 -0.57
N GLY A 501 9.90 -30.81 0.38
CA GLY A 501 9.14 -29.56 0.27
C GLY A 501 9.78 -28.60 -0.75
N PRO A 502 8.99 -27.70 -1.36
CA PRO A 502 9.53 -26.62 -2.17
C PRO A 502 10.56 -25.80 -1.38
N VAL A 503 11.69 -25.47 -2.02
CA VAL A 503 12.78 -24.71 -1.41
C VAL A 503 12.74 -23.28 -1.94
N TYR A 504 12.67 -22.32 -1.02
CA TYR A 504 12.73 -20.89 -1.34
C TYR A 504 14.10 -20.51 -1.88
N LYS A 505 14.09 -19.77 -2.99
CA LYS A 505 15.27 -19.17 -3.61
C LYS A 505 15.15 -17.65 -3.47
N GLU A 506 15.96 -17.08 -2.59
CA GLU A 506 16.03 -15.63 -2.44
C GLU A 506 16.57 -15.01 -3.73
N ARG A 507 15.82 -14.09 -4.34
CA ARG A 507 16.41 -13.20 -5.35
C ARG A 507 17.49 -12.39 -4.64
N GLY A 508 18.75 -12.54 -5.06
CA GLY A 508 19.80 -11.64 -4.61
C GLY A 508 19.30 -10.20 -4.67
N ARG A 509 19.43 -9.46 -3.56
CA ARG A 509 18.87 -8.11 -3.26
C ARG A 509 19.01 -7.03 -4.36
N ALA A 510 19.67 -7.34 -5.47
CA ALA A 510 20.05 -6.46 -6.56
C ALA A 510 18.94 -6.06 -7.56
N ARG A 511 17.68 -6.48 -7.37
CA ARG A 511 16.57 -6.09 -8.30
C ARG A 511 15.40 -5.33 -7.70
N ARG A 512 15.38 -5.08 -6.38
CA ARG A 512 14.39 -4.17 -5.78
C ARG A 512 14.61 -2.69 -6.17
N ASN A 513 15.82 -2.33 -6.60
CA ASN A 513 16.18 -0.97 -7.01
C ASN A 513 16.43 -0.83 -8.53
N SER A 514 15.85 -1.71 -9.37
CA SER A 514 16.01 -1.51 -10.81
C SER A 514 15.10 -0.37 -11.28
N PRO A 515 15.61 0.58 -12.09
CA PRO A 515 14.80 1.65 -12.67
C PRO A 515 13.58 1.12 -13.44
N ALA A 516 13.64 -0.11 -13.96
CA ALA A 516 12.54 -0.76 -14.67
C ALA A 516 11.40 -1.21 -13.73
N ALA A 517 11.70 -1.67 -12.51
CA ALA A 517 10.70 -2.05 -11.53
C ALA A 517 9.99 -0.82 -10.95
N ALA A 518 10.74 0.24 -10.63
CA ALA A 518 10.19 1.51 -10.19
C ALA A 518 9.38 2.22 -11.30
N ALA A 519 9.83 2.14 -12.56
CA ALA A 519 9.10 2.67 -13.70
C ALA A 519 7.82 1.87 -14.02
N ALA A 520 7.81 0.56 -13.81
CA ALA A 520 6.61 -0.26 -13.96
C ALA A 520 5.58 0.02 -12.85
N GLU A 521 6.04 0.19 -11.61
CA GLU A 521 5.19 0.57 -10.46
C GLU A 521 4.63 1.99 -10.61
N GLN A 522 5.44 2.93 -11.12
CA GLN A 522 5.02 4.29 -11.41
C GLN A 522 4.06 4.34 -12.62
N ALA A 523 4.31 3.59 -13.69
CA ALA A 523 3.41 3.51 -14.84
C ALA A 523 2.05 2.90 -14.48
N ALA A 524 2.03 1.88 -13.59
CA ALA A 524 0.78 1.31 -13.07
C ALA A 524 0.01 2.31 -12.18
N ARG A 525 0.71 3.07 -11.32
CA ARG A 525 0.10 4.15 -10.51
C ARG A 525 -0.40 5.32 -11.37
N GLU A 526 0.31 5.65 -12.44
CA GLU A 526 -0.08 6.70 -13.40
C GLU A 526 -1.29 6.25 -14.23
N GLN A 527 -1.35 5.01 -14.71
CA GLN A 527 -2.53 4.44 -15.38
C GLN A 527 -3.75 4.33 -14.44
N ALA A 528 -3.53 3.99 -13.16
CA ALA A 528 -4.60 3.99 -12.15
C ALA A 528 -5.10 5.41 -11.79
N ALA A 529 -4.26 6.43 -11.95
CA ALA A 529 -4.63 7.83 -11.77
C ALA A 529 -5.33 8.43 -13.01
N GLU A 530 -4.99 7.94 -14.21
CA GLU A 530 -5.55 8.41 -15.49
C GLU A 530 -6.95 7.83 -15.79
N ASN A 531 -7.31 6.71 -15.17
CA ASN A 531 -8.63 6.07 -15.27
C ASN A 531 -9.68 6.57 -14.24
N GLN A 532 -9.46 7.71 -13.58
CA GLN A 532 -10.51 8.39 -12.81
C GLN A 532 -11.41 9.21 -13.76
N PRO A 533 -12.74 9.02 -13.77
CA PRO A 533 -13.61 9.83 -14.63
C PRO A 533 -13.61 11.31 -14.23
N ALA A 534 -13.78 12.16 -15.26
CA ALA A 534 -13.75 13.61 -15.15
C ALA A 534 -14.83 14.17 -14.21
N LYS A 535 -14.47 15.21 -13.46
CA LYS A 535 -15.32 15.93 -12.49
C LYS A 535 -16.64 16.43 -13.13
N PRO A 536 -17.76 16.40 -12.39
CA PRO A 536 -18.92 17.23 -12.70
C PRO A 536 -18.56 18.72 -12.65
N GLN A 537 -18.96 19.45 -13.68
CA GLN A 537 -18.76 20.88 -13.77
C GLN A 537 -19.96 21.60 -13.16
N THR A 538 -19.75 22.26 -12.03
CA THR A 538 -20.50 23.46 -11.63
C THR A 538 -19.51 24.59 -11.44
N PRO A 539 -19.82 25.82 -11.90
CA PRO A 539 -18.81 26.84 -12.16
C PRO A 539 -18.35 27.51 -10.86
N PRO A 540 -17.07 27.41 -10.47
CA PRO A 540 -16.51 28.28 -9.44
C PRO A 540 -15.89 29.51 -10.08
N ALA A 541 -15.97 30.62 -9.37
CA ALA A 541 -15.26 31.86 -9.63
C ALA A 541 -13.78 31.61 -9.97
N GLU A 542 -13.20 32.47 -10.84
CA GLU A 542 -11.86 32.35 -11.40
C GLU A 542 -10.83 31.79 -10.40
N PRO A 543 -10.28 30.59 -10.66
CA PRO A 543 -9.16 30.07 -9.88
C PRO A 543 -7.90 30.91 -10.19
N PRO A 544 -7.06 31.22 -9.18
CA PRO A 544 -5.76 31.82 -9.45
C PRO A 544 -4.94 30.89 -10.35
N ALA A 545 -4.13 31.49 -11.23
CA ALA A 545 -3.42 30.79 -12.29
C ALA A 545 -2.66 29.53 -11.79
N PRO A 546 -2.69 28.41 -12.52
CA PRO A 546 -2.01 27.18 -12.13
C PRO A 546 -0.49 27.41 -12.00
N PRO A 547 0.20 26.73 -11.07
CA PRO A 547 1.66 26.80 -10.98
C PRO A 547 2.26 26.35 -12.32
N ARG A 548 3.18 27.16 -12.86
CA ARG A 548 3.87 26.86 -14.12
C ARG A 548 4.60 25.52 -14.03
N ARG A 549 4.35 24.59 -14.98
CA ARG A 549 5.17 23.37 -15.17
C ARG A 549 6.66 23.74 -15.23
N ALA A 550 7.51 23.00 -14.54
CA ALA A 550 8.96 23.22 -14.55
C ALA A 550 9.50 23.19 -15.99
N ARG A 551 10.20 24.25 -16.39
CA ARG A 551 10.69 24.46 -17.77
C ARG A 551 11.93 23.64 -18.10
N VAL A 552 12.62 23.13 -17.09
CA VAL A 552 13.90 22.43 -17.19
C VAL A 552 13.89 21.17 -16.34
N ARG A 553 14.71 20.19 -16.72
CA ARG A 553 14.96 18.97 -15.96
C ARG A 553 16.45 18.78 -15.73
N LEU A 554 16.78 18.31 -14.53
CA LEU A 554 18.13 17.95 -14.13
C LEU A 554 18.41 16.45 -14.36
N GLY A 555 17.37 15.60 -14.36
CA GLY A 555 17.51 14.16 -14.56
C GLY A 555 17.89 13.42 -13.30
N ILE A 556 17.24 13.75 -12.19
CA ILE A 556 17.42 13.11 -10.89
C ILE A 556 16.07 12.78 -10.29
N MET A 557 16.04 11.81 -9.38
CA MET A 557 14.96 11.64 -8.41
C MET A 557 15.37 12.33 -7.11
N PRO A 558 14.73 13.45 -6.75
CA PRO A 558 14.97 14.07 -5.45
C PRO A 558 14.33 13.22 -4.35
N SER A 559 14.96 13.16 -3.18
CA SER A 559 14.30 12.61 -2.00
C SER A 559 13.24 13.58 -1.52
N TYR A 560 12.03 13.05 -1.34
CA TYR A 560 10.94 13.74 -0.66
C TYR A 560 10.85 13.36 0.82
N ALA A 561 11.71 12.45 1.28
CA ALA A 561 11.84 12.16 2.70
C ALA A 561 12.43 13.37 3.42
N GLU A 562 11.73 13.88 4.44
CA GLU A 562 12.22 15.00 5.24
C GLU A 562 13.51 14.60 5.97
N SER A 563 14.55 15.42 5.83
CA SER A 563 15.87 15.22 6.42
C SER A 563 16.30 16.53 7.08
N ASP A 564 16.79 16.47 8.31
CA ASP A 564 17.30 17.65 9.01
C ASP A 564 18.68 18.10 8.48
N GLU A 565 19.34 17.28 7.64
CA GLU A 565 20.58 17.67 6.98
C GLU A 565 20.35 18.69 5.84
N PRO A 566 21.05 19.84 5.84
CA PRO A 566 20.89 20.88 4.82
C PRO A 566 21.25 20.38 3.42
N GLY A 567 20.30 20.52 2.49
CA GLY A 567 20.40 20.20 1.07
C GLY A 567 19.41 19.12 0.63
N MET A 568 19.11 19.07 -0.66
CA MET A 568 18.21 18.08 -1.22
C MET A 568 19.00 16.80 -1.57
N LEU A 569 18.61 15.66 -0.99
CA LEU A 569 19.24 14.37 -1.28
C LEU A 569 18.82 13.88 -2.66
N VAL A 570 19.80 13.50 -3.48
CA VAL A 570 19.59 12.86 -4.77
C VAL A 570 19.47 11.35 -4.53
N GLU A 571 18.25 10.82 -4.58
CA GLU A 571 18.01 9.38 -4.38
C GLU A 571 18.51 8.56 -5.57
N SER A 572 18.29 9.09 -6.78
CA SER A 572 18.85 8.49 -7.98
C SER A 572 19.18 9.55 -9.03
N VAL A 573 20.20 9.27 -9.82
CA VAL A 573 20.56 10.01 -11.01
C VAL A 573 20.13 9.21 -12.22
N VAL A 574 19.29 9.80 -13.06
CA VAL A 574 18.78 9.14 -14.27
C VAL A 574 19.92 9.08 -15.30
N PRO A 575 20.29 7.89 -15.80
CA PRO A 575 21.33 7.75 -16.82
C PRO A 575 21.06 8.62 -18.05
N ASN A 576 22.14 9.09 -18.68
CA ASN A 576 22.11 9.92 -19.90
C ASN A 576 21.42 11.30 -19.78
N GLN A 577 20.95 11.70 -18.60
CA GLN A 577 20.36 13.01 -18.36
C GLN A 577 21.40 14.04 -17.85
N PRO A 578 21.09 15.36 -17.80
CA PRO A 578 22.06 16.40 -17.47
C PRO A 578 22.91 16.16 -16.22
N ALA A 579 22.31 15.70 -15.12
CA ALA A 579 23.02 15.37 -13.88
C ALA A 579 24.05 14.26 -14.06
N ALA A 580 23.68 13.17 -14.75
CA ALA A 580 24.59 12.07 -15.05
C ALA A 580 25.77 12.52 -15.91
N GLN A 581 25.49 13.31 -16.96
CA GLN A 581 26.51 13.84 -17.86
C GLN A 581 27.48 14.78 -17.15
N ALA A 582 27.00 15.51 -16.14
CA ALA A 582 27.82 16.38 -15.31
C ALA A 582 28.56 15.63 -14.18
N GLY A 583 28.36 14.33 -14.02
CA GLY A 583 29.04 13.51 -13.01
C GLY A 583 28.41 13.53 -11.61
N MET A 584 27.13 13.90 -11.50
CA MET A 584 26.34 13.72 -10.28
C MET A 584 26.12 12.23 -10.02
N LYS A 585 26.07 11.82 -8.75
CA LYS A 585 25.91 10.42 -8.32
C LYS A 585 24.75 10.28 -7.33
N ASP A 586 24.20 9.07 -7.26
CA ASP A 586 23.24 8.68 -6.22
C ASP A 586 23.85 8.93 -4.84
N GLY A 587 23.04 9.48 -3.93
CA GLY A 587 23.48 9.87 -2.59
C GLY A 587 24.19 11.23 -2.52
N ASP A 588 24.40 11.94 -3.63
CA ASP A 588 24.82 13.34 -3.60
C ASP A 588 23.73 14.19 -2.94
N ARG A 589 24.12 15.19 -2.15
CA ARG A 589 23.18 16.17 -1.59
C ARG A 589 23.38 17.52 -2.25
N ILE A 590 22.40 18.02 -3.01
CA ILE A 590 22.47 19.34 -3.64
C ILE A 590 22.35 20.41 -2.56
N ILE A 591 23.39 21.23 -2.42
CA ILE A 591 23.46 22.30 -1.42
C ILE A 591 23.46 23.70 -2.04
N GLN A 592 23.68 23.83 -3.35
CA GLN A 592 23.64 25.11 -4.06
C GLN A 592 23.36 24.92 -5.56
N ILE A 593 22.55 25.80 -6.15
CA ILE A 593 22.31 25.90 -7.61
C ILE A 593 22.47 27.37 -8.03
N GLY A 594 23.47 27.65 -8.87
CA GLY A 594 23.88 29.02 -9.18
C GLY A 594 24.27 29.76 -7.90
N ASP A 595 23.65 30.90 -7.65
CA ASP A 595 23.85 31.70 -6.44
C ASP A 595 22.86 31.38 -5.30
N LYS A 596 21.99 30.36 -5.48
CA LYS A 596 20.97 29.98 -4.48
C LYS A 596 21.42 28.77 -3.67
N ASP A 597 21.47 28.92 -2.36
CA ASP A 597 21.64 27.79 -1.45
C ASP A 597 20.36 26.93 -1.39
N ILE A 598 20.54 25.62 -1.41
CA ILE A 598 19.45 24.63 -1.38
C ILE A 598 19.44 23.94 -0.03
N GLY A 599 18.31 23.99 0.67
CA GLY A 599 18.09 23.33 1.95
C GLY A 599 17.17 22.12 1.86
N ASP A 600 16.18 22.15 0.99
CA ASP A 600 15.21 21.07 0.83
C ASP A 600 14.74 20.90 -0.64
N VAL A 601 13.85 19.93 -0.87
CA VAL A 601 13.31 19.64 -2.20
C VAL A 601 12.46 20.78 -2.77
N GLN A 602 11.78 21.57 -1.93
CA GLN A 602 10.96 22.68 -2.42
C GLN A 602 11.83 23.84 -2.90
N GLU A 603 12.90 24.16 -2.17
CA GLU A 603 13.89 25.14 -2.60
C GLU A 603 14.64 24.71 -3.86
N TYR A 604 14.93 23.41 -3.99
CA TYR A 604 15.44 22.83 -5.23
C TYR A 604 14.48 23.11 -6.40
N MET A 605 13.19 22.78 -6.25
CA MET A 605 12.19 22.99 -7.30
C MET A 605 12.04 24.48 -7.65
N ALA A 606 12.03 25.36 -6.64
CA ALA A 606 11.98 26.81 -6.83
C ALA A 606 13.24 27.34 -7.54
N ALA A 607 14.42 26.87 -7.17
CA ALA A 607 15.68 27.26 -7.81
C ALA A 607 15.70 26.85 -9.29
N MET A 608 15.28 25.62 -9.60
CA MET A 608 15.22 25.11 -10.98
C MET A 608 14.21 25.87 -11.85
N SER A 609 13.15 26.45 -11.27
CA SER A 609 12.16 27.23 -12.02
C SER A 609 12.70 28.51 -12.67
N ALA A 610 13.86 29.01 -12.22
CA ALA A 610 14.49 30.23 -12.71
C ALA A 610 15.27 30.05 -14.03
N PHE A 611 15.48 28.81 -14.49
CA PHE A 611 16.32 28.50 -15.65
C PHE A 611 15.51 28.02 -16.86
N ASN A 612 16.13 28.11 -18.05
CA ASN A 612 15.58 27.65 -19.32
C ASN A 612 16.39 26.48 -19.91
N PRO A 613 15.79 25.67 -20.80
CA PRO A 613 16.51 24.62 -21.49
C PRO A 613 17.72 25.16 -22.24
N GLY A 614 18.88 24.52 -22.05
CA GLY A 614 20.16 24.92 -22.62
C GLY A 614 21.04 25.76 -21.71
N ASP A 615 20.52 26.30 -20.60
CA ASP A 615 21.29 27.06 -19.63
C ASP A 615 22.37 26.18 -18.98
N GLU A 616 23.57 26.73 -18.80
CA GLU A 616 24.64 26.12 -18.04
C GLU A 616 24.65 26.70 -16.62
N VAL A 617 24.48 25.84 -15.62
CA VAL A 617 24.41 26.22 -14.21
C VAL A 617 25.46 25.47 -13.39
N GLN A 618 26.06 26.15 -12.42
CA GLN A 618 26.91 25.50 -11.43
C GLN A 618 26.04 24.94 -10.30
N ILE A 619 26.19 23.65 -10.02
CA ILE A 619 25.50 22.96 -8.92
C ILE A 619 26.57 22.45 -7.96
N VAL A 620 26.48 22.86 -6.70
CA VAL A 620 27.36 22.35 -5.64
C VAL A 620 26.63 21.24 -4.90
N VAL A 621 27.27 20.07 -4.84
CA VAL A 621 26.79 18.92 -4.08
C VAL A 621 27.73 18.60 -2.93
N ARG A 622 27.18 18.04 -1.85
CA ARG A 622 27.94 17.38 -0.79
C ARG A 622 27.98 15.89 -1.10
N ARG A 623 29.18 15.34 -1.29
CA ARG A 623 29.43 13.93 -1.56
C ARG A 623 30.36 13.39 -0.49
N GLN A 624 29.88 12.44 0.31
CA GLN A 624 30.66 11.85 1.41
C GLN A 624 31.31 12.90 2.34
N GLY A 625 30.63 14.02 2.57
CA GLY A 625 31.10 15.13 3.40
C GLY A 625 31.87 16.23 2.66
N GLU A 626 32.33 16.00 1.44
CA GLU A 626 33.09 16.99 0.65
C GLU A 626 32.21 17.76 -0.33
N LYS A 627 32.56 19.03 -0.58
CA LYS A 627 31.88 19.86 -1.59
C LYS A 627 32.44 19.57 -2.98
N VAL A 628 31.56 19.22 -3.92
CA VAL A 628 31.88 18.99 -5.33
C VAL A 628 31.06 19.94 -6.19
N THR A 629 31.71 20.73 -7.05
CA THR A 629 31.04 21.64 -7.98
C THR A 629 30.90 20.99 -9.35
N LEU A 630 29.68 20.91 -9.84
CA LEU A 630 29.31 20.33 -11.12
C LEU A 630 28.82 21.44 -12.06
N LYS A 631 29.29 21.44 -13.31
CA LYS A 631 28.73 22.30 -14.36
C LYS A 631 27.70 21.49 -15.13
N VAL A 632 26.44 21.91 -15.07
CA VAL A 632 25.33 21.16 -15.65
C VAL A 632 24.63 21.97 -16.72
N LYS A 633 24.45 21.38 -17.90
CA LYS A 633 23.65 21.97 -18.98
C LYS A 633 22.23 21.45 -18.91
N LEU A 634 21.28 22.30 -18.55
CA LEU A 634 19.90 21.90 -18.29
C LEU A 634 19.16 21.53 -19.59
N ALA A 635 18.30 20.51 -19.52
CA ALA A 635 17.49 20.06 -20.65
C ALA A 635 16.01 20.43 -20.47
N GLY A 636 15.25 20.50 -21.56
CA GLY A 636 13.79 20.67 -21.51
C GLY A 636 13.04 19.37 -21.27
N PRO A 637 11.72 19.42 -21.00
CA PRO A 637 10.88 18.24 -20.74
C PRO A 637 10.90 17.21 -21.87
N ASP A 638 11.07 17.67 -23.12
CA ASP A 638 11.05 16.85 -24.36
C ASP A 638 12.46 16.50 -24.89
N GLY A 639 13.53 16.74 -24.12
CA GLY A 639 14.89 16.33 -24.50
C GLY A 639 15.03 14.81 -24.63
N PRO A 640 16.08 14.30 -25.31
CA PRO A 640 16.25 12.85 -25.55
C PRO A 640 16.11 12.06 -24.24
N LYS A 641 15.28 11.02 -24.27
CA LYS A 641 15.03 10.11 -23.15
C LYS A 641 16.27 9.28 -22.86
#